data_AF-A0A4Y8WL76-F1
#
_entry.id   AF-A0A4Y8WL76-F1
#
_cell.length_a   1.000
_cell.length_b   1.000
_cell.length_c   1.000
_cell.angle_alpha   90.00
_cell.angle_beta   90.00
_cell.angle_gamma   90.00
#
_symmetry.space_group_name_H-M   'P 1'
#
loop_
_entity.id
_entity.type
_entity.pdbx_description
1 polymer ?
#
loop_
_entity_poly.entity_id
_entity_poly.type
_entity_poly.pdbx_seq_one_letter_code
_entity_poly.pdbx_strand_id
1 'polypeptide(L)'
;MASLWRLLSFVLILLPSSISHAQTTYKVAMEEDDVVTRTLFDAVANELNINVHYVYYPSFNAILNAVKTGESHFAANVTYTETRAQSLSFSSPTNIEYTYLYSNNNATLDSVETIGVPKGTIYGGLVRDHYPYIRQIEYRGHQHAKALLESGQVDGVIDAINQLKPMLLAGYDAQLLNHQISIKPVSIVTAVGTNQVMLERIESFVRSASIQKTLRESVKSYQFEIRQQALRRAVLDSGIDLTKVFQVKLDGIGQYATYNSDGTVTGISADVVQQACAILLLKCDIVSQDGETWESMYQDLLDKKIDILAPLIVSEQRKALLEFSSPYYFPEVVMVKREGYKPNVYSNVSELIVEEVGVVKEDFFATLLSQLLPNKPLRSYSNIDEIFTALLEGEVDYMAISRANFNKTLRESNSLLPLEEDTAIGGFYQSAIAIGFAKNETGKRVAELFSRAIKMIDTRQIIETYDYRPNWKATLQAEKAFASNTQILFGLMLSFLVLIAFYLHSQSNTDPLTRLKNRRSLHQRYRNGLYPSETLVYLDMNRFKQINDTYGHDIGDQVLVSVARHVEQLWNGRCYRIGGDEFILVGKIAESRLIKLIRELKTVEFTSPVQQVSFQVSLAVGYSTSRNKTTTLQQVMGEADKAMYRDKLVDKNAGCEQKTCDNVVRYLN
;
A
#
# COMPACT_ATOMS: atom_id res chain seq x y z
N MET A 1 71.85 -29.86 38.86
CA MET A 1 71.95 -31.31 39.12
C MET A 1 70.56 -31.90 39.06
N ALA A 2 70.27 -32.59 37.96
CA ALA A 2 69.17 -33.54 37.68
C ALA A 2 69.08 -33.56 36.15
N SER A 3 70.06 -34.24 35.58
CA SER A 3 70.50 -34.17 34.21
C SER A 3 69.97 -35.36 33.44
N LEU A 4 69.52 -35.07 32.20
CA LEU A 4 69.38 -35.99 31.08
C LEU A 4 68.35 -37.11 31.25
N TRP A 5 67.49 -37.25 30.26
CA TRP A 5 67.10 -38.48 29.57
C TRP A 5 65.96 -38.07 28.60
N ARG A 6 66.38 -37.36 27.55
CA ARG A 6 65.67 -37.25 26.27
C ARG A 6 66.58 -37.91 25.23
N LEU A 7 65.94 -38.59 24.27
CA LEU A 7 66.45 -39.15 23.00
C LEU A 7 66.72 -40.66 22.93
N LEU A 8 65.70 -41.38 22.42
CA LEU A 8 65.75 -42.48 21.44
C LEU A 8 64.30 -42.99 21.31
N SER A 9 63.46 -42.47 20.40
CA SER A 9 63.29 -42.89 18.99
C SER A 9 63.32 -44.41 18.81
N PHE A 10 62.19 -45.06 18.52
CA PHE A 10 62.00 -45.91 17.31
C PHE A 10 60.54 -46.40 17.16
N VAL A 11 59.88 -45.86 16.14
CA VAL A 11 58.96 -46.52 15.17
C VAL A 11 57.89 -47.47 15.69
N LEU A 12 56.64 -46.99 15.73
CA LEU A 12 55.49 -47.84 15.40
C LEU A 12 54.75 -47.19 14.23
N ILE A 13 54.78 -47.89 13.10
CA ILE A 13 54.06 -47.60 11.87
C ILE A 13 52.56 -47.63 12.19
N LEU A 14 51.93 -46.46 12.28
CA LEU A 14 50.48 -46.34 12.15
C LEU A 14 50.19 -46.27 10.64
N LEU A 15 49.97 -47.43 10.05
CA LEU A 15 49.26 -47.54 8.78
C LEU A 15 47.93 -46.77 8.92
N PRO A 16 47.61 -45.81 8.03
CA PRO A 16 46.22 -45.40 7.91
C PRO A 16 45.50 -46.60 7.33
N SER A 17 44.75 -47.31 8.16
CA SER A 17 43.67 -48.16 7.69
C SER A 17 42.61 -47.25 7.09
N SER A 18 42.83 -46.85 5.84
CA SER A 18 41.78 -46.43 4.92
C SER A 18 40.85 -47.62 4.73
N ILE A 19 39.92 -47.77 5.68
CA ILE A 19 38.71 -48.57 5.49
C ILE A 19 37.91 -47.79 4.45
N SER A 20 38.15 -48.12 3.18
CA SER A 20 37.22 -47.85 2.09
C SER A 20 35.91 -48.55 2.46
N HIS A 21 34.98 -47.85 3.11
CA HIS A 21 33.58 -48.27 3.11
C HIS A 21 33.18 -48.36 1.63
N ALA A 22 32.93 -49.57 1.14
CA ALA A 22 32.37 -49.75 -0.18
C ALA A 22 31.05 -48.95 -0.23
N GLN A 23 31.05 -47.82 -0.93
CA GLN A 23 29.84 -47.04 -1.13
C GLN A 23 28.85 -47.92 -1.90
N THR A 24 27.79 -48.36 -1.22
CA THR A 24 26.72 -49.15 -1.81
C THR A 24 26.16 -48.42 -3.02
N THR A 25 26.17 -49.10 -4.18
CA THR A 25 25.69 -48.52 -5.43
C THR A 25 24.21 -48.85 -5.62
N TYR A 26 23.39 -47.81 -5.74
CA TYR A 26 21.96 -47.94 -5.97
C TYR A 26 21.60 -47.68 -7.43
N LYS A 27 20.93 -48.65 -8.06
CA LYS A 27 20.39 -48.50 -9.41
C LYS A 27 19.08 -47.73 -9.35
N VAL A 28 19.01 -46.59 -10.04
CA VAL A 28 17.81 -45.75 -10.12
C VAL A 28 17.27 -45.82 -11.54
N ALA A 29 16.06 -46.33 -11.68
CA ALA A 29 15.38 -46.44 -12.96
C ALA A 29 14.79 -45.08 -13.37
N MET A 30 15.06 -44.67 -14.61
CA MET A 30 14.53 -43.43 -15.20
C MET A 30 14.32 -43.57 -16.71
N GLU A 31 13.49 -42.70 -17.28
CA GLU A 31 13.42 -42.52 -18.73
C GLU A 31 14.52 -41.55 -19.18
N GLU A 32 14.78 -41.45 -20.48
CA GLU A 32 15.66 -40.41 -21.00
C GLU A 32 15.15 -39.01 -20.61
N ASP A 33 16.09 -38.14 -20.21
CA ASP A 33 15.86 -36.73 -19.88
C ASP A 33 14.97 -36.44 -18.65
N ASP A 34 14.83 -37.38 -17.71
CA ASP A 34 14.18 -37.13 -16.42
C ASP A 34 15.05 -36.24 -15.50
N VAL A 35 14.94 -34.93 -15.69
CA VAL A 35 15.64 -33.90 -14.91
C VAL A 35 15.30 -33.94 -13.43
N VAL A 36 14.08 -34.34 -13.08
CA VAL A 36 13.61 -34.37 -11.69
C VAL A 36 14.31 -35.50 -10.95
N THR A 37 14.29 -36.71 -11.52
CA THR A 37 14.97 -37.88 -10.95
C THR A 37 16.46 -37.63 -10.80
N ARG A 38 17.12 -37.04 -11.81
CA ARG A 38 18.55 -36.70 -11.73
C ARG A 38 18.85 -35.67 -10.64
N THR A 39 18.15 -34.53 -10.64
CA THR A 39 18.36 -33.48 -9.63
C THR A 39 18.15 -34.02 -8.21
N LEU A 40 17.11 -34.83 -8.03
CA LEU A 40 16.75 -35.44 -6.76
C LEU A 40 17.83 -36.42 -6.30
N PHE A 41 18.20 -37.39 -7.14
CA PHE A 41 19.11 -38.45 -6.75
C PHE A 41 20.59 -38.02 -6.73
N ASP A 42 20.99 -36.99 -7.50
CA ASP A 42 22.32 -36.38 -7.38
C ASP A 42 22.46 -35.68 -6.01
N ALA A 43 21.43 -34.97 -5.56
CA ALA A 43 21.43 -34.36 -4.23
C ALA A 43 21.43 -35.42 -3.11
N VAL A 44 20.65 -36.49 -3.28
CA VAL A 44 20.62 -37.64 -2.35
C VAL A 44 21.98 -38.34 -2.30
N ALA A 45 22.63 -38.55 -3.45
CA ALA A 45 23.94 -39.18 -3.53
C ALA A 45 24.99 -38.40 -2.74
N ASN A 46 25.01 -37.08 -2.92
CA ASN A 46 25.91 -36.17 -2.22
C ASN A 46 25.64 -36.13 -0.71
N GLU A 47 24.38 -36.00 -0.28
CA GLU A 47 24.05 -35.88 1.14
C GLU A 47 24.24 -37.19 1.90
N LEU A 48 23.73 -38.31 1.35
CA LEU A 48 23.75 -39.60 2.02
C LEU A 48 25.05 -40.37 1.79
N ASN A 49 25.99 -39.81 1.01
CA ASN A 49 27.26 -40.39 0.63
C ASN A 49 27.11 -41.79 0.01
N ILE A 50 26.17 -41.92 -0.94
CA ILE A 50 25.89 -43.16 -1.67
C ILE A 50 26.24 -43.00 -3.15
N ASN A 51 26.50 -44.12 -3.83
CA ASN A 51 26.68 -44.11 -5.28
C ASN A 51 25.33 -44.37 -5.96
N VAL A 52 24.96 -43.50 -6.90
CA VAL A 52 23.77 -43.68 -7.74
C VAL A 52 24.21 -44.05 -9.15
N HIS A 53 23.64 -45.14 -9.67
CA HIS A 53 23.82 -45.56 -11.06
C HIS A 53 22.47 -45.48 -11.78
N TYR A 54 22.35 -44.53 -12.71
CA TYR A 54 21.13 -44.36 -13.50
C TYR A 54 21.01 -45.47 -14.54
N VAL A 55 19.83 -46.10 -14.61
CA VAL A 55 19.49 -47.14 -15.60
C VAL A 55 18.32 -46.64 -16.44
N TYR A 56 18.55 -46.56 -17.75
CA TYR A 56 17.60 -46.01 -18.70
C TYR A 56 16.64 -47.09 -19.20
N TYR A 57 15.34 -46.78 -19.20
CA TYR A 57 14.29 -47.68 -19.68
C TYR A 57 13.44 -47.00 -20.77
N PRO A 58 12.91 -47.77 -21.75
CA PRO A 58 12.22 -47.21 -22.91
C PRO A 58 10.77 -46.77 -22.63
N SER A 59 10.22 -47.07 -21.45
CA SER A 59 8.88 -46.65 -21.05
C SER A 59 8.68 -46.73 -19.55
N PHE A 60 7.70 -45.96 -19.05
CA PHE A 60 7.35 -45.90 -17.64
C PHE A 60 6.93 -47.27 -17.09
N ASN A 61 6.25 -48.09 -17.90
CA ASN A 61 5.90 -49.45 -17.50
C ASN A 61 7.15 -50.35 -17.34
N ALA A 62 8.18 -50.15 -18.17
CA ALA A 62 9.45 -50.86 -18.02
C ALA A 62 10.17 -50.44 -16.73
N ILE A 63 10.13 -49.16 -16.35
CA ILE A 63 10.64 -48.66 -15.06
C ILE A 63 9.95 -49.37 -13.89
N LEU A 64 8.61 -49.40 -13.88
CA LEU A 64 7.87 -50.04 -12.80
C LEU A 64 8.19 -51.54 -12.70
N ASN A 65 8.31 -52.24 -13.83
CA ASN A 65 8.67 -53.66 -13.84
C ASN A 65 10.10 -53.90 -13.35
N ALA A 66 11.05 -53.05 -13.73
CA ALA A 66 12.43 -53.13 -13.28
C ALA A 66 12.58 -52.97 -11.76
N VAL A 67 11.80 -52.07 -11.15
CA VAL A 67 11.78 -51.94 -9.69
C VAL A 67 11.15 -53.18 -9.05
N LYS A 68 10.00 -53.65 -9.55
CA LYS A 68 9.31 -54.83 -9.00
C LYS A 68 10.16 -56.11 -9.05
N THR A 69 10.92 -56.29 -10.12
CA THR A 69 11.78 -57.46 -10.34
C THR A 69 13.14 -57.34 -9.65
N GLY A 70 13.47 -56.17 -9.10
CA GLY A 70 14.74 -55.90 -8.43
C GLY A 70 15.91 -55.58 -9.37
N GLU A 71 15.67 -55.44 -10.68
CA GLU A 71 16.69 -54.99 -11.63
C GLU A 71 17.18 -53.57 -11.32
N SER A 72 16.29 -52.74 -10.80
CA SER A 72 16.57 -51.40 -10.26
C SER A 72 16.06 -51.28 -8.83
N HIS A 73 16.77 -50.52 -8.00
CA HIS A 73 16.44 -50.38 -6.58
C HIS A 73 15.40 -49.30 -6.31
N PHE A 74 15.45 -48.19 -7.05
CA PHE A 74 14.51 -47.09 -6.89
C PHE A 74 13.98 -46.57 -8.23
N ALA A 75 12.81 -45.94 -8.19
CA ALA A 75 12.33 -45.04 -9.24
C ALA A 75 11.66 -43.82 -8.59
N ALA A 76 11.78 -42.65 -9.22
CA ALA A 76 11.03 -41.45 -8.82
C ALA A 76 9.79 -41.25 -9.72
N ASN A 77 9.06 -40.16 -9.48
CA ASN A 77 7.93 -39.75 -10.31
C ASN A 77 6.82 -40.81 -10.43
N VAL A 78 6.60 -41.62 -9.39
CA VAL A 78 5.53 -42.64 -9.40
C VAL A 78 4.34 -42.15 -8.60
N THR A 79 3.20 -42.00 -9.27
CA THR A 79 1.94 -41.71 -8.57
C THR A 79 1.48 -42.90 -7.73
N TYR A 80 1.09 -42.64 -6.49
CA TYR A 80 0.47 -43.62 -5.61
C TYR A 80 -0.90 -44.08 -6.13
N THR A 81 -1.11 -45.40 -6.11
CA THR A 81 -2.42 -46.05 -6.27
C THR A 81 -2.44 -47.29 -5.38
N GLU A 82 -3.62 -47.67 -4.89
CA GLU A 82 -3.76 -48.87 -4.04
C GLU A 82 -3.25 -50.14 -4.73
N THR A 83 -3.49 -50.28 -6.04
CA THR A 83 -3.00 -51.41 -6.84
C THR A 83 -1.48 -51.44 -6.93
N ARG A 84 -0.81 -50.28 -7.06
CA ARG A 84 0.66 -50.23 -7.10
C ARG A 84 1.26 -50.53 -5.73
N ALA A 85 0.63 -50.07 -4.64
CA ALA A 85 1.08 -50.28 -3.27
C ALA A 85 1.14 -51.76 -2.85
N GLN A 86 0.45 -52.65 -3.56
CA GLN A 86 0.55 -54.11 -3.36
C GLN A 86 1.92 -54.68 -3.78
N SER A 87 2.65 -54.02 -4.68
CA SER A 87 3.91 -54.51 -5.25
C SER A 87 5.09 -53.54 -5.10
N LEU A 88 4.83 -52.30 -4.69
CA LEU A 88 5.83 -51.26 -4.47
C LEU A 88 5.64 -50.62 -3.09
N SER A 89 6.75 -50.40 -2.38
CA SER A 89 6.79 -49.51 -1.21
C SER A 89 6.96 -48.07 -1.69
N PHE A 90 6.17 -47.16 -1.14
CA PHE A 90 6.16 -45.73 -1.49
C PHE A 90 6.74 -44.90 -0.35
N SER A 91 7.52 -43.86 -0.69
CA SER A 91 7.76 -42.74 0.22
C SER A 91 6.50 -41.88 0.34
N SER A 92 6.47 -41.00 1.34
CA SER A 92 5.60 -39.82 1.26
C SER A 92 5.84 -39.05 -0.06
N PRO A 93 4.84 -38.32 -0.58
CA PRO A 93 5.01 -37.53 -1.79
C PRO A 93 6.20 -36.57 -1.69
N THR A 94 7.06 -36.61 -2.70
CA THR A 94 8.35 -35.89 -2.71
C THR A 94 8.32 -34.63 -3.55
N ASN A 95 7.55 -34.62 -4.64
CA ASN A 95 7.49 -33.52 -5.59
C ASN A 95 6.19 -33.56 -6.40
N ILE A 96 5.96 -32.50 -7.16
CA ILE A 96 4.96 -32.50 -8.24
C ILE A 96 5.57 -33.08 -9.51
N GLU A 97 4.73 -33.69 -10.33
CA GLU A 97 5.08 -34.07 -11.69
C GLU A 97 4.56 -32.99 -12.64
N TYR A 98 5.45 -32.37 -13.41
CA TYR A 98 5.05 -31.39 -14.41
C TYR A 98 4.50 -32.12 -15.62
N THR A 99 3.25 -31.85 -15.96
CA THR A 99 2.51 -32.54 -17.02
C THR A 99 2.08 -31.54 -18.08
N TYR A 100 2.25 -31.90 -19.34
CA TYR A 100 1.96 -31.02 -20.46
C TYR A 100 1.01 -31.67 -21.47
N LEU A 101 0.24 -30.83 -22.13
CA LEU A 101 -0.38 -31.13 -23.41
C LEU A 101 0.55 -30.65 -24.52
N TYR A 102 1.06 -31.60 -25.31
CA TYR A 102 1.88 -31.35 -26.49
C TYR A 102 0.99 -31.30 -27.73
N SER A 103 1.09 -30.25 -28.54
CA SER A 103 0.24 -30.07 -29.74
C SER A 103 0.89 -29.17 -30.80
N ASN A 104 0.34 -29.13 -32.01
CA ASN A 104 0.82 -28.26 -33.09
C ASN A 104 0.35 -26.80 -33.01
N ASN A 105 -0.79 -26.53 -32.35
CA ASN A 105 -1.51 -25.25 -32.46
C ASN A 105 -1.82 -24.57 -31.12
N ASN A 106 -0.99 -24.75 -30.07
CA ASN A 106 -1.33 -24.32 -28.70
C ASN A 106 -2.72 -24.78 -28.24
N ALA A 107 -3.09 -26.01 -28.61
CA ALA A 107 -4.38 -26.56 -28.25
C ALA A 107 -4.46 -26.71 -26.73
N THR A 108 -5.64 -26.38 -26.18
CA THR A 108 -6.02 -26.63 -24.79
C THR A 108 -6.89 -27.88 -24.68
N LEU A 109 -7.04 -28.44 -23.47
CA LEU A 109 -7.96 -29.56 -23.24
C LEU A 109 -9.40 -29.25 -23.64
N ASP A 110 -9.81 -27.98 -23.62
CA ASP A 110 -11.16 -27.56 -24.04
C ASP A 110 -11.32 -27.50 -25.58
N SER A 111 -10.22 -27.56 -26.34
CA SER A 111 -10.20 -27.39 -27.80
C SER A 111 -9.90 -28.67 -28.58
N VAL A 112 -9.48 -29.74 -27.91
CA VAL A 112 -9.09 -31.02 -28.53
C VAL A 112 -10.23 -32.02 -28.52
N GLU A 113 -10.34 -32.82 -29.58
CA GLU A 113 -11.34 -33.89 -29.69
C GLU A 113 -10.71 -35.25 -29.36
N THR A 114 -9.47 -35.48 -29.79
CA THR A 114 -8.73 -36.72 -29.59
C THR A 114 -7.36 -36.46 -29.01
N ILE A 115 -7.01 -37.15 -27.92
CA ILE A 115 -5.67 -37.06 -27.31
C ILE A 115 -4.97 -38.42 -27.26
N GLY A 116 -3.64 -38.37 -27.35
CA GLY A 116 -2.78 -39.48 -26.97
C GLY A 116 -2.54 -39.49 -25.47
N VAL A 117 -2.67 -40.66 -24.84
CA VAL A 117 -2.31 -40.88 -23.43
C VAL A 117 -1.31 -42.04 -23.28
N PRO A 118 -0.25 -41.89 -22.47
CA PRO A 118 0.77 -42.91 -22.32
C PRO A 118 0.21 -44.07 -21.52
N LYS A 119 0.37 -45.28 -22.05
CA LYS A 119 -0.17 -46.50 -21.46
C LYS A 119 0.42 -46.76 -20.07
N GLY A 120 -0.46 -47.06 -19.10
CA GLY A 120 -0.06 -47.42 -17.73
C GLY A 120 0.20 -46.23 -16.80
N THR A 121 -0.04 -45.01 -17.28
CA THR A 121 -0.05 -43.78 -16.47
C THR A 121 -1.44 -43.51 -15.90
N ILE A 122 -1.53 -42.52 -15.00
CA ILE A 122 -2.80 -42.08 -14.43
C ILE A 122 -3.57 -41.12 -15.36
N TYR A 123 -2.93 -40.61 -16.42
CA TYR A 123 -3.48 -39.52 -17.23
C TYR A 123 -4.79 -39.88 -17.92
N GLY A 124 -4.92 -41.13 -18.41
CA GLY A 124 -6.16 -41.56 -19.04
C GLY A 124 -7.38 -41.53 -18.11
N GLY A 125 -7.17 -41.87 -16.82
CA GLY A 125 -8.20 -41.73 -15.79
C GLY A 125 -8.51 -40.27 -15.48
N LEU A 126 -7.46 -39.46 -15.26
CA LEU A 126 -7.60 -38.04 -14.94
C LEU A 126 -8.37 -37.27 -16.03
N VAL A 127 -8.04 -37.51 -17.29
CA VAL A 127 -8.76 -36.89 -18.42
C VAL A 127 -10.19 -37.39 -18.48
N ARG A 128 -10.44 -38.69 -18.28
CA ARG A 128 -11.81 -39.22 -18.34
C ARG A 128 -12.71 -38.62 -17.26
N ASP A 129 -12.17 -38.36 -16.07
CA ASP A 129 -12.90 -37.80 -14.93
C ASP A 129 -13.29 -36.33 -15.14
N HIS A 130 -12.45 -35.53 -15.81
CA HIS A 130 -12.67 -34.08 -16.01
C HIS A 130 -13.20 -33.74 -17.41
N TYR A 131 -12.84 -34.55 -18.41
CA TYR A 131 -13.07 -34.33 -19.84
C TYR A 131 -13.57 -35.63 -20.52
N PRO A 132 -14.75 -36.14 -20.15
CA PRO A 132 -15.24 -37.46 -20.59
C PRO A 132 -15.55 -37.53 -22.10
N TYR A 133 -15.68 -36.38 -22.76
CA TYR A 133 -15.98 -36.28 -24.19
C TYR A 133 -14.74 -36.44 -25.08
N ILE A 134 -13.54 -36.30 -24.54
CA ILE A 134 -12.30 -36.41 -25.32
C ILE A 134 -12.00 -37.89 -25.59
N ARG A 135 -11.84 -38.23 -26.87
CA ARG A 135 -11.41 -39.57 -27.28
C ARG A 135 -9.94 -39.79 -26.93
N GLN A 136 -9.63 -40.92 -26.31
CA GLN A 136 -8.26 -41.23 -25.89
C GLN A 136 -7.66 -42.36 -26.73
N ILE A 137 -6.42 -42.19 -27.18
CA ILE A 137 -5.62 -43.21 -27.86
C ILE A 137 -4.40 -43.54 -26.99
N GLU A 138 -4.26 -44.80 -26.57
CA GLU A 138 -3.08 -45.22 -25.79
C GLU A 138 -1.83 -45.30 -26.68
N TYR A 139 -0.71 -44.76 -26.23
CA TYR A 139 0.59 -44.91 -26.90
C TYR A 139 1.68 -45.44 -25.96
N ARG A 140 2.86 -45.71 -26.53
CA ARG A 140 4.05 -46.19 -25.80
C ARG A 140 5.31 -45.49 -26.30
N GLY A 141 5.99 -44.78 -25.40
CA GLY A 141 7.24 -44.09 -25.70
C GLY A 141 7.08 -42.88 -26.62
N HIS A 142 8.13 -42.07 -26.69
CA HIS A 142 8.12 -40.77 -27.36
C HIS A 142 7.95 -40.86 -28.89
N GLN A 143 8.51 -41.90 -29.53
CA GLN A 143 8.42 -42.07 -30.98
C GLN A 143 6.99 -42.35 -31.45
N HIS A 144 6.24 -43.17 -30.70
CA HIS A 144 4.84 -43.43 -31.01
C HIS A 144 3.98 -42.18 -30.77
N ALA A 145 4.22 -41.45 -29.67
CA ALA A 145 3.56 -40.16 -29.42
C ALA A 145 3.77 -39.19 -30.59
N LYS A 146 5.01 -39.05 -31.06
CA LYS A 146 5.35 -38.20 -32.20
C LYS A 146 4.64 -38.65 -33.48
N ALA A 147 4.63 -39.95 -33.79
CA ALA A 147 3.95 -40.48 -34.97
C ALA A 147 2.43 -40.23 -34.95
N LEU A 148 1.80 -40.27 -33.77
CA LEU A 148 0.37 -39.94 -33.62
C LEU A 148 0.09 -38.46 -33.92
N LEU A 149 0.95 -37.56 -33.44
CA LEU A 149 0.86 -36.12 -33.73
C LEU A 149 1.14 -35.81 -35.21
N GLU A 150 2.20 -36.40 -35.78
CA GLU A 150 2.58 -36.20 -37.19
C GLU A 150 1.51 -36.72 -38.17
N SER A 151 0.84 -37.82 -37.82
CA SER A 151 -0.23 -38.39 -38.65
C SER A 151 -1.60 -37.74 -38.47
N GLY A 152 -1.74 -36.81 -37.51
CA GLY A 152 -3.03 -36.18 -37.18
C GLY A 152 -4.06 -37.13 -36.60
N GLN A 153 -3.65 -38.29 -36.06
CA GLN A 153 -4.55 -39.22 -35.38
C GLN A 153 -5.00 -38.70 -34.02
N VAL A 154 -4.22 -37.79 -33.43
CA VAL A 154 -4.51 -37.10 -32.18
C VAL A 154 -4.25 -35.60 -32.38
N ASP A 155 -5.05 -34.77 -31.73
CA ASP A 155 -4.89 -33.31 -31.72
C ASP A 155 -3.77 -32.89 -30.76
N GLY A 156 -3.52 -33.72 -29.75
CA GLY A 156 -2.46 -33.51 -28.77
C GLY A 156 -2.10 -34.78 -28.01
N VAL A 157 -0.98 -34.75 -27.31
CA VAL A 157 -0.49 -35.84 -26.45
C VAL A 157 -0.26 -35.31 -25.04
N ILE A 158 -0.74 -36.02 -24.02
CA ILE A 158 -0.49 -35.66 -22.62
C ILE A 158 0.65 -36.51 -22.07
N ASP A 159 1.73 -35.87 -21.61
CA ASP A 159 2.81 -36.59 -20.93
C ASP A 159 3.54 -35.72 -19.90
N ALA A 160 4.41 -36.35 -19.10
CA ALA A 160 5.25 -35.67 -18.14
C ALA A 160 6.40 -34.87 -18.80
N ILE A 161 7.19 -34.20 -17.96
CA ILE A 161 8.33 -33.34 -18.34
C ILE A 161 9.46 -34.08 -19.07
N ASN A 162 9.60 -35.39 -18.90
CA ASN A 162 10.50 -36.25 -19.68
C ASN A 162 10.28 -36.12 -21.20
N GLN A 163 9.06 -35.82 -21.64
CA GLN A 163 8.76 -35.58 -23.06
C GLN A 163 9.01 -34.14 -23.51
N LEU A 164 9.32 -33.22 -22.59
CA LEU A 164 9.33 -31.79 -22.90
C LEU A 164 10.38 -31.46 -23.96
N LYS A 165 11.61 -31.92 -23.79
CA LYS A 165 12.70 -31.69 -24.74
C LYS A 165 12.45 -32.30 -26.12
N PRO A 166 12.18 -33.61 -26.28
CA PRO A 166 11.96 -34.17 -27.61
C PRO A 166 10.76 -33.54 -28.32
N MET A 167 9.68 -33.20 -27.60
CA MET A 167 8.49 -32.58 -28.20
C MET A 167 8.74 -31.13 -28.63
N LEU A 168 9.34 -30.31 -27.76
CA LEU A 168 9.66 -28.92 -28.11
C LEU A 168 10.67 -28.82 -29.27
N LEU A 169 11.69 -29.70 -29.30
CA LEU A 169 12.66 -29.75 -30.40
C LEU A 169 12.05 -30.27 -31.70
N ALA A 170 10.99 -31.08 -31.63
CA ALA A 170 10.21 -31.51 -32.79
C ALA A 170 9.25 -30.41 -33.32
N GLY A 171 9.18 -29.25 -32.65
CA GLY A 171 8.36 -28.11 -33.07
C GLY A 171 6.98 -28.05 -32.44
N TYR A 172 6.64 -28.97 -31.53
CA TYR A 172 5.36 -28.93 -30.82
C TYR A 172 5.36 -27.87 -29.72
N ASP A 173 4.19 -27.31 -29.45
CA ASP A 173 3.93 -26.48 -28.27
C ASP A 173 3.68 -27.36 -27.04
N ALA A 174 3.96 -26.82 -25.84
CA ALA A 174 3.74 -27.50 -24.58
C ALA A 174 2.96 -26.61 -23.60
N GLN A 175 1.71 -26.98 -23.33
CA GLN A 175 0.85 -26.30 -22.36
C GLN A 175 0.88 -27.02 -21.01
N LEU A 176 1.22 -26.31 -19.93
CA LEU A 176 1.26 -26.89 -18.59
C LEU A 176 -0.15 -27.19 -18.08
N LEU A 177 -0.40 -28.42 -17.65
CA LEU A 177 -1.71 -28.90 -17.21
C LEU A 177 -1.89 -28.89 -15.68
N ASN A 178 -0.83 -28.68 -14.90
CA ASN A 178 -0.85 -28.76 -13.43
C ASN A 178 -1.84 -27.80 -12.74
N HIS A 179 -2.30 -26.75 -13.44
CA HIS A 179 -3.32 -25.82 -12.95
C HIS A 179 -4.72 -26.06 -13.52
N GLN A 180 -4.85 -26.94 -14.52
CA GLN A 180 -6.11 -27.25 -15.19
C GLN A 180 -6.73 -28.54 -14.68
N ILE A 181 -5.89 -29.54 -14.44
CA ILE A 181 -6.31 -30.83 -13.88
C ILE A 181 -5.50 -31.10 -12.61
N SER A 182 -6.16 -31.69 -11.61
CA SER A 182 -5.55 -31.99 -10.32
C SER A 182 -4.56 -33.16 -10.43
N ILE A 183 -3.36 -32.89 -10.97
CA ILE A 183 -2.27 -33.86 -11.04
C ILE A 183 -1.84 -34.21 -9.62
N LYS A 184 -1.97 -35.50 -9.26
CA LYS A 184 -1.57 -36.00 -7.95
C LYS A 184 -0.04 -35.88 -7.79
N PRO A 185 0.45 -35.51 -6.60
CA PRO A 185 1.88 -35.57 -6.28
C PRO A 185 2.46 -36.97 -6.52
N VAL A 186 3.78 -37.01 -6.72
CA VAL A 186 4.53 -38.25 -6.99
C VAL A 186 5.50 -38.57 -5.87
N SER A 187 5.83 -39.86 -5.76
CA SER A 187 6.70 -40.41 -4.73
C SER A 187 7.89 -41.15 -5.34
N ILE A 188 8.87 -41.44 -4.49
CA ILE A 188 9.92 -42.41 -4.76
C ILE A 188 9.40 -43.80 -4.37
N VAL A 189 9.74 -44.81 -5.15
CA VAL A 189 9.34 -46.20 -4.91
C VAL A 189 10.52 -47.15 -4.89
N THR A 190 10.35 -48.25 -4.16
CA THR A 190 11.22 -49.44 -4.14
C THR A 190 10.33 -50.70 -4.14
N ALA A 191 10.87 -51.88 -4.41
CA ALA A 191 10.09 -53.12 -4.28
C ALA A 191 9.68 -53.36 -2.82
N VAL A 192 8.47 -53.90 -2.61
CA VAL A 192 7.95 -54.21 -1.26
C VAL A 192 8.95 -55.07 -0.49
N GLY A 193 9.26 -54.65 0.74
CA GLY A 193 10.19 -55.36 1.62
C GLY A 193 11.68 -55.17 1.29
N THR A 194 12.02 -54.31 0.32
CA THR A 194 13.43 -54.01 -0.05
C THR A 194 13.74 -52.53 0.14
N ASN A 195 15.00 -52.21 0.51
CA ASN A 195 15.51 -50.83 0.65
C ASN A 195 14.68 -49.88 1.53
N GLN A 196 13.78 -50.38 2.38
CA GLN A 196 12.83 -49.58 3.18
C GLN A 196 13.55 -48.53 4.06
N VAL A 197 14.59 -48.96 4.77
CA VAL A 197 15.41 -48.06 5.62
C VAL A 197 16.06 -46.95 4.79
N MET A 198 16.52 -47.29 3.58
CA MET A 198 17.13 -46.32 2.69
C MET A 198 16.07 -45.37 2.11
N LEU A 199 14.90 -45.87 1.74
CA LEU A 199 13.77 -45.07 1.28
C LEU A 199 13.34 -44.03 2.33
N GLU A 200 13.28 -44.41 3.60
CA GLU A 200 12.96 -43.50 4.71
C GLU A 200 14.03 -42.41 4.91
N ARG A 201 15.32 -42.76 4.75
CA ARG A 201 16.43 -41.79 4.79
C ARG A 201 16.35 -40.80 3.63
N ILE A 202 16.07 -41.30 2.42
CA ILE A 202 15.86 -40.46 1.23
C ILE A 202 14.66 -39.53 1.47
N GLU A 203 13.53 -40.05 1.93
CA GLU A 203 12.34 -39.25 2.22
C GLU A 203 12.63 -38.12 3.20
N SER A 204 13.31 -38.41 4.31
CA SER A 204 13.66 -37.43 5.34
C SER A 204 14.49 -36.27 4.75
N PHE A 205 15.48 -36.58 3.92
CA PHE A 205 16.29 -35.57 3.25
C PHE A 205 15.49 -34.76 2.23
N VAL A 206 14.73 -35.44 1.37
CA VAL A 206 13.97 -34.83 0.27
C VAL A 206 12.88 -33.87 0.79
N ARG A 207 12.41 -34.03 2.02
CA ARG A 207 11.47 -33.11 2.66
C ARG A 207 12.09 -31.82 3.18
N SER A 208 13.42 -31.68 3.16
CA SER A 208 14.08 -30.47 3.62
C SER A 208 13.73 -29.25 2.75
N ALA A 209 13.66 -28.06 3.35
CA ALA A 209 13.31 -26.84 2.61
C ALA A 209 14.33 -26.50 1.52
N SER A 210 15.61 -26.83 1.74
CA SER A 210 16.70 -26.60 0.80
C SER A 210 16.48 -27.36 -0.50
N ILE A 211 16.32 -28.69 -0.42
CA ILE A 211 16.14 -29.52 -1.63
C ILE A 211 14.82 -29.23 -2.34
N GLN A 212 13.74 -28.93 -1.61
CA GLN A 212 12.47 -28.52 -2.22
C GLN A 212 12.58 -27.18 -2.98
N LYS A 213 13.44 -26.27 -2.53
CA LYS A 213 13.76 -25.05 -3.29
C LYS A 213 14.59 -25.39 -4.53
N THR A 214 15.66 -26.16 -4.36
CA THR A 214 16.55 -26.58 -5.47
C THR A 214 15.80 -27.32 -6.58
N LEU A 215 14.90 -28.25 -6.22
CA LEU A 215 14.07 -28.96 -7.21
C LEU A 215 13.19 -28.01 -8.03
N ARG A 216 12.54 -27.04 -7.37
CA ARG A 216 11.70 -26.06 -8.06
C ARG A 216 12.51 -25.15 -9.00
N GLU A 217 13.66 -24.67 -8.53
CA GLU A 217 14.54 -23.80 -9.31
C GLU A 217 15.19 -24.56 -10.48
N SER A 218 15.69 -25.77 -10.26
CA SER A 218 16.27 -26.63 -11.31
C SER A 218 15.26 -26.90 -12.42
N VAL A 219 14.03 -27.29 -12.06
CA VAL A 219 12.99 -27.58 -13.04
C VAL A 219 12.54 -26.32 -13.79
N LYS A 220 12.44 -25.16 -13.13
CA LYS A 220 12.15 -23.88 -13.78
C LYS A 220 13.24 -23.52 -14.80
N SER A 221 14.51 -23.62 -14.40
CA SER A 221 15.66 -23.32 -15.27
C SER A 221 15.73 -24.29 -16.45
N TYR A 222 15.57 -25.59 -16.23
CA TYR A 222 15.56 -26.59 -17.29
C TYR A 222 14.44 -26.32 -18.32
N GLN A 223 13.20 -26.05 -17.86
CA GLN A 223 12.11 -25.70 -18.77
C GLN A 223 12.43 -24.46 -19.63
N PHE A 224 13.01 -23.44 -19.01
CA PHE A 224 13.39 -22.21 -19.70
C PHE A 224 14.48 -22.47 -20.76
N GLU A 225 15.54 -23.20 -20.41
CA GLU A 225 16.65 -23.53 -21.31
C GLU A 225 16.19 -24.35 -22.51
N ILE A 226 15.35 -25.38 -22.29
CA ILE A 226 14.83 -26.21 -23.38
C ILE A 226 13.92 -25.39 -24.31
N ARG A 227 13.04 -24.54 -23.77
CA ARG A 227 12.21 -23.63 -24.58
C ARG A 227 13.07 -22.67 -25.39
N GLN A 228 14.13 -22.13 -24.80
CA GLN A 228 15.09 -21.28 -25.50
C GLN A 228 15.79 -22.02 -26.64
N GLN A 229 16.24 -23.25 -26.40
CA GLN A 229 16.89 -24.07 -27.41
C GLN A 229 15.94 -24.41 -28.57
N ALA A 230 14.71 -24.82 -28.26
CA ALA A 230 13.67 -25.10 -29.25
C ALA A 230 13.29 -23.86 -30.06
N LEU A 231 13.23 -22.68 -29.41
CA LEU A 231 12.96 -21.43 -30.10
C LEU A 231 14.10 -21.04 -31.04
N ARG A 232 15.36 -21.15 -30.60
CA ARG A 232 16.54 -20.91 -31.47
C ARG A 232 16.55 -21.84 -32.68
N ARG A 233 16.21 -23.11 -32.47
CA ARG A 233 16.06 -24.09 -33.57
C ARG A 233 14.98 -23.65 -34.55
N ALA A 234 13.82 -23.27 -34.04
CA ALA A 234 12.71 -22.78 -34.87
C ALA A 234 13.07 -21.51 -35.65
N VAL A 235 13.85 -20.60 -35.06
CA VAL A 235 14.38 -19.41 -35.77
C VAL A 235 15.24 -19.85 -36.96
N LEU A 236 16.17 -20.80 -36.78
CA LEU A 236 17.00 -21.32 -37.87
C LEU A 236 16.17 -22.03 -38.95
N ASP A 237 15.22 -22.85 -38.54
CA ASP A 237 14.38 -23.64 -39.44
C ASP A 237 13.34 -22.75 -40.19
N SER A 238 13.03 -21.56 -39.67
CA SER A 238 12.09 -20.61 -40.29
C SER A 238 12.60 -19.99 -41.61
N GLY A 239 13.92 -20.04 -41.84
CA GLY A 239 14.55 -19.41 -43.01
C GLY A 239 14.51 -17.88 -43.02
N ILE A 240 14.28 -17.23 -41.86
CA ILE A 240 14.35 -15.78 -41.72
C ILE A 240 15.80 -15.30 -41.86
N ASP A 241 16.00 -14.22 -42.60
CA ASP A 241 17.29 -13.55 -42.70
C ASP A 241 17.64 -12.84 -41.38
N LEU A 242 18.55 -13.44 -40.61
CA LEU A 242 19.04 -12.89 -39.34
C LEU A 242 19.94 -11.66 -39.51
N THR A 243 20.36 -11.34 -40.74
CA THR A 243 21.15 -10.14 -41.02
C THR A 243 20.27 -8.91 -41.25
N LYS A 244 19.00 -9.12 -41.62
CA LYS A 244 18.00 -8.06 -41.79
C LYS A 244 17.80 -7.29 -40.48
N VAL A 245 17.77 -5.97 -40.60
CA VAL A 245 17.38 -5.07 -39.51
C VAL A 245 15.88 -4.81 -39.63
N PHE A 246 15.10 -5.37 -38.71
CA PHE A 246 13.67 -5.19 -38.63
C PHE A 246 13.34 -3.78 -38.15
N GLN A 247 12.59 -3.03 -38.95
CA GLN A 247 12.18 -1.67 -38.65
C GLN A 247 10.96 -1.71 -37.73
N VAL A 248 11.10 -1.17 -36.52
CA VAL A 248 10.08 -1.19 -35.47
C VAL A 248 9.58 0.23 -35.22
N LYS A 249 8.26 0.41 -35.24
CA LYS A 249 7.64 1.60 -34.64
C LYS A 249 6.95 1.24 -33.34
N LEU A 250 7.14 2.08 -32.34
CA LEU A 250 6.47 2.00 -31.06
C LEU A 250 5.56 3.21 -30.93
N ASP A 251 4.28 2.96 -30.72
CA ASP A 251 3.33 4.04 -30.52
C ASP A 251 3.51 4.61 -29.10
N GLY A 252 3.85 5.91 -29.03
CA GLY A 252 4.25 6.64 -27.82
C GLY A 252 3.10 6.92 -26.84
N ILE A 253 2.13 6.02 -26.76
CA ILE A 253 0.96 6.18 -25.91
C ILE A 253 1.25 5.60 -24.52
N GLY A 254 1.02 6.44 -23.53
CA GLY A 254 0.77 5.96 -22.18
C GLY A 254 1.96 5.21 -21.58
N GLN A 255 1.66 4.07 -20.95
CA GLN A 255 2.64 3.20 -20.29
C GLN A 255 3.24 2.15 -21.24
N TYR A 256 2.86 2.19 -22.52
CA TYR A 256 3.25 1.20 -23.52
C TYR A 256 4.61 1.51 -24.13
N ALA A 257 4.84 2.78 -24.48
CA ALA A 257 6.13 3.29 -24.90
C ALA A 257 6.25 4.77 -24.49
N THR A 258 7.42 5.17 -24.02
CA THR A 258 7.77 6.54 -23.64
C THR A 258 9.18 6.82 -24.16
N TYR A 259 9.33 7.91 -24.90
CA TYR A 259 10.60 8.37 -25.44
C TYR A 259 11.32 9.23 -24.41
N ASN A 260 12.49 8.77 -23.97
CA ASN A 260 13.30 9.49 -23.00
C ASN A 260 14.23 10.48 -23.71
N SER A 261 14.68 11.50 -22.98
CA SER A 261 15.58 12.54 -23.51
C SER A 261 16.96 12.03 -23.92
N ASP A 262 17.37 10.84 -23.46
CA ASP A 262 18.61 10.16 -23.85
C ASP A 262 18.47 9.34 -25.15
N GLY A 263 17.29 9.35 -25.78
CA GLY A 263 16.99 8.60 -26.99
C GLY A 263 16.58 7.15 -26.75
N THR A 264 16.50 6.70 -25.49
CA THR A 264 15.97 5.37 -25.16
C THR A 264 14.45 5.36 -25.16
N VAL A 265 13.85 4.20 -25.44
CA VAL A 265 12.41 3.98 -25.36
C VAL A 265 12.13 2.93 -24.30
N THR A 266 11.30 3.30 -23.32
CA THR A 266 10.90 2.43 -22.19
C THR A 266 9.38 2.27 -22.17
N GLY A 267 8.88 1.21 -21.55
CA GLY A 267 7.45 0.94 -21.44
C GLY A 267 7.11 -0.53 -21.69
N ILE A 268 5.85 -0.91 -21.48
CA ILE A 268 5.42 -2.31 -21.57
C ILE A 268 5.72 -2.89 -22.95
N SER A 269 5.32 -2.20 -24.02
CA SER A 269 5.52 -2.66 -25.40
C SER A 269 6.98 -2.57 -25.81
N ALA A 270 7.69 -1.52 -25.39
CA ALA A 270 9.11 -1.35 -25.68
C ALA A 270 9.93 -2.52 -25.10
N ASP A 271 9.75 -2.83 -23.82
CA ASP A 271 10.50 -3.89 -23.14
C ASP A 271 10.13 -5.28 -23.69
N VAL A 272 8.84 -5.53 -23.96
CA VAL A 272 8.40 -6.81 -24.55
C VAL A 272 8.98 -7.01 -25.95
N VAL A 273 8.94 -5.99 -26.81
CA VAL A 273 9.50 -6.08 -28.18
C VAL A 273 11.02 -6.26 -28.12
N GLN A 274 11.73 -5.46 -27.32
CA GLN A 274 13.19 -5.55 -27.20
C GLN A 274 13.63 -6.91 -26.64
N GLN A 275 12.98 -7.42 -25.59
CA GLN A 275 13.29 -8.74 -25.05
C GLN A 275 12.95 -9.86 -26.04
N ALA A 276 11.85 -9.75 -26.78
CA ALA A 276 11.50 -10.72 -27.81
C ALA A 276 12.55 -10.75 -28.94
N CYS A 277 12.98 -9.57 -29.43
CA CYS A 277 14.06 -9.46 -30.40
C CYS A 277 15.37 -10.08 -29.89
N ALA A 278 15.73 -9.82 -28.64
CA ALA A 278 16.92 -10.38 -28.00
C ALA A 278 16.87 -11.91 -27.86
N ILE A 279 15.72 -12.47 -27.46
CA ILE A 279 15.49 -13.91 -27.35
C ILE A 279 15.60 -14.58 -28.73
N LEU A 280 15.06 -13.94 -29.76
CA LEU A 280 15.04 -14.44 -31.14
C LEU A 280 16.35 -14.17 -31.89
N LEU A 281 17.29 -13.41 -31.31
CA LEU A 281 18.52 -12.95 -31.95
C LEU A 281 18.27 -12.15 -33.24
N LEU A 282 17.14 -11.45 -33.32
CA LEU A 282 16.80 -10.58 -34.44
C LEU A 282 17.30 -9.16 -34.17
N LYS A 283 17.84 -8.50 -35.21
CA LYS A 283 18.21 -7.09 -35.13
C LYS A 283 16.95 -6.26 -35.33
N CYS A 284 16.51 -5.59 -34.27
CA CYS A 284 15.35 -4.69 -34.31
C CYS A 284 15.82 -3.26 -34.08
N ASP A 285 15.42 -2.35 -34.94
CA ASP A 285 15.75 -0.93 -34.86
C ASP A 285 14.48 -0.11 -34.67
N ILE A 286 14.46 0.73 -33.64
CA ILE A 286 13.29 1.54 -33.30
C ILE A 286 13.40 2.86 -34.07
N VAL A 287 12.57 3.03 -35.10
CA VAL A 287 12.65 4.17 -36.05
C VAL A 287 11.54 5.20 -35.88
N SER A 288 10.74 5.04 -34.83
CA SER A 288 9.67 5.97 -34.46
C SER A 288 10.24 7.13 -33.64
N GLN A 289 9.59 8.29 -33.74
CA GLN A 289 9.98 9.52 -33.03
C GLN A 289 8.85 9.97 -32.11
N ASP A 290 9.20 10.76 -31.09
CA ASP A 290 8.22 11.38 -30.20
C ASP A 290 7.27 12.31 -31.00
N GLY A 291 5.97 12.24 -30.71
CA GLY A 291 4.93 13.01 -31.39
C GLY A 291 4.51 12.52 -32.79
N GLU A 292 5.03 11.39 -33.27
CA GLU A 292 4.50 10.74 -34.48
C GLU A 292 3.07 10.20 -34.23
N THR A 293 2.15 10.41 -35.17
CA THR A 293 0.75 9.99 -34.99
C THR A 293 0.56 8.49 -35.22
N TRP A 294 -0.37 7.90 -34.48
CA TRP A 294 -0.71 6.47 -34.62
C TRP A 294 -1.13 6.11 -36.04
N GLU A 295 -1.90 6.97 -36.71
CA GLU A 295 -2.37 6.75 -38.08
C GLU A 295 -1.20 6.64 -39.06
N SER A 296 -0.17 7.48 -38.89
CA SER A 296 1.05 7.45 -39.71
C SER A 296 1.77 6.12 -39.53
N MET A 297 2.01 5.71 -38.28
CA MET A 297 2.68 4.45 -37.98
C MET A 297 1.91 3.23 -38.52
N TYR A 298 0.58 3.24 -38.37
CA TYR A 298 -0.28 2.18 -38.86
C TYR A 298 -0.24 2.08 -40.39
N GLN A 299 -0.29 3.21 -41.10
CA GLN A 299 -0.17 3.23 -42.56
C GLN A 299 1.21 2.76 -43.02
N ASP A 300 2.29 3.12 -42.33
CA ASP A 300 3.62 2.64 -42.68
C ASP A 300 3.76 1.10 -42.56
N LEU A 301 3.04 0.47 -41.63
CA LEU A 301 2.99 -0.98 -41.51
C LEU A 301 2.20 -1.61 -42.67
N LEU A 302 1.07 -1.01 -43.07
CA LEU A 302 0.27 -1.47 -44.21
C LEU A 302 1.04 -1.33 -45.53
N ASP A 303 1.76 -0.21 -45.70
CA ASP A 303 2.63 0.08 -46.83
C ASP A 303 3.93 -0.76 -46.82
N LYS A 304 4.18 -1.52 -45.75
CA LYS A 304 5.38 -2.36 -45.56
C LYS A 304 6.69 -1.55 -45.54
N LYS A 305 6.61 -0.27 -45.14
CA LYS A 305 7.80 0.58 -44.87
C LYS A 305 8.46 0.20 -43.55
N ILE A 306 7.68 -0.36 -42.63
CA ILE A 306 8.14 -0.93 -41.38
C ILE A 306 7.73 -2.40 -41.27
N ASP A 307 8.39 -3.15 -40.41
CA ASP A 307 8.14 -4.58 -40.23
C ASP A 307 7.23 -4.86 -39.03
N ILE A 308 7.37 -4.06 -37.96
CA ILE A 308 6.77 -4.30 -36.64
C ILE A 308 6.15 -3.01 -36.10
N LEU A 309 4.94 -3.10 -35.54
CA LEU A 309 4.27 -2.02 -34.81
C LEU A 309 3.72 -2.54 -33.47
N ALA A 310 3.98 -1.82 -32.38
CA ALA A 310 3.38 -2.10 -31.08
C ALA A 310 3.20 -0.82 -30.24
N PRO A 311 2.27 -0.78 -29.28
CA PRO A 311 1.17 -1.72 -29.09
C PRO A 311 0.15 -1.67 -30.24
N LEU A 312 -0.50 -2.80 -30.52
CA LEU A 312 -1.71 -2.83 -31.34
C LEU A 312 -2.81 -3.62 -30.65
N ILE A 313 -4.02 -3.04 -30.61
CA ILE A 313 -5.22 -3.74 -30.16
C ILE A 313 -5.67 -4.69 -31.27
N VAL A 314 -5.83 -5.96 -30.91
CA VAL A 314 -6.28 -7.02 -31.82
C VAL A 314 -7.76 -6.85 -32.14
N SER A 315 -8.11 -6.82 -33.43
CA SER A 315 -9.49 -6.83 -33.91
C SER A 315 -9.61 -7.69 -35.18
N GLU A 316 -10.81 -8.20 -35.47
CA GLU A 316 -11.05 -9.01 -36.67
C GLU A 316 -10.77 -8.24 -37.97
N GLN A 317 -11.10 -6.95 -38.00
CA GLN A 317 -10.77 -6.07 -39.13
C GLN A 317 -9.26 -5.96 -39.36
N ARG A 318 -8.46 -5.83 -38.29
CA ARG A 318 -7.00 -5.71 -38.39
C ARG A 318 -6.34 -7.04 -38.72
N LYS A 319 -6.87 -8.18 -38.23
CA LYS A 319 -6.36 -9.53 -38.58
C LYS A 319 -6.44 -9.82 -40.08
N ALA A 320 -7.40 -9.23 -40.78
CA ALA A 320 -7.49 -9.32 -42.23
C ALA A 320 -6.33 -8.61 -42.95
N LEU A 321 -5.76 -7.57 -42.34
CA LEU A 321 -4.76 -6.68 -42.96
C LEU A 321 -3.34 -6.87 -42.42
N LEU A 322 -3.17 -7.51 -41.26
CA LEU A 322 -1.89 -7.66 -40.56
C LEU A 322 -1.72 -9.08 -40.00
N GLU A 323 -0.50 -9.41 -39.58
CA GLU A 323 -0.23 -10.57 -38.72
C GLU A 323 -0.02 -10.12 -37.28
N PHE A 324 -0.31 -10.99 -36.31
CA PHE A 324 -0.25 -10.65 -34.88
C PHE A 324 0.50 -11.69 -34.07
N SER A 325 1.27 -11.22 -33.09
CA SER A 325 1.75 -12.09 -32.02
C SER A 325 0.60 -12.53 -31.10
N SER A 326 0.87 -13.48 -30.21
CA SER A 326 0.07 -13.67 -29.01
C SER A 326 0.00 -12.36 -28.22
N PRO A 327 -1.17 -12.01 -27.65
CA PRO A 327 -1.28 -10.82 -26.82
C PRO A 327 -0.43 -10.94 -25.56
N TYR A 328 0.19 -9.84 -25.13
CA TYR A 328 1.05 -9.79 -23.94
C TYR A 328 0.44 -8.97 -22.79
N TYR A 329 -0.62 -8.21 -23.05
CA TYR A 329 -1.30 -7.40 -22.04
C TYR A 329 -2.80 -7.25 -22.36
N PHE A 330 -3.62 -7.21 -21.32
CA PHE A 330 -5.09 -7.23 -21.41
C PHE A 330 -5.69 -6.16 -20.50
N PRO A 331 -5.51 -4.85 -20.80
CA PRO A 331 -6.11 -3.80 -19.99
C PRO A 331 -7.64 -3.83 -20.11
N GLU A 332 -8.30 -3.53 -19.00
CA GLU A 332 -9.75 -3.38 -18.95
C GLU A 332 -10.16 -2.03 -19.55
N VAL A 333 -11.18 -2.05 -20.38
CA VAL A 333 -11.85 -0.88 -20.90
C VAL A 333 -12.91 -0.47 -19.89
N VAL A 334 -12.89 0.81 -19.52
CA VAL A 334 -13.77 1.41 -18.52
C VAL A 334 -14.45 2.64 -19.08
N MET A 335 -15.56 3.01 -18.48
CA MET A 335 -16.26 4.26 -18.75
C MET A 335 -15.82 5.30 -17.73
N VAL A 336 -15.35 6.45 -18.20
CA VAL A 336 -14.94 7.58 -17.35
C VAL A 336 -15.99 8.68 -17.46
N LYS A 337 -16.34 9.28 -16.32
CA LYS A 337 -17.34 10.34 -16.17
C LYS A 337 -16.85 11.44 -15.24
N ARG A 338 -17.55 12.57 -15.19
CA ARG A 338 -17.33 13.60 -14.16
C ARG A 338 -17.65 13.06 -12.76
N GLU A 339 -16.85 13.44 -11.78
CA GLU A 339 -17.06 13.09 -10.38
C GLU A 339 -18.48 13.47 -9.91
N GLY A 340 -19.19 12.52 -9.31
CA GLY A 340 -20.56 12.75 -8.81
C GLY A 340 -21.65 12.82 -9.88
N TYR A 341 -21.31 12.72 -11.17
CA TYR A 341 -22.29 12.61 -12.24
C TYR A 341 -22.94 11.22 -12.21
N LYS A 342 -24.27 11.16 -11.97
CA LYS A 342 -25.10 9.93 -12.00
C LYS A 342 -24.48 8.70 -11.29
N PRO A 343 -24.12 8.78 -10.00
CA PRO A 343 -23.49 7.67 -9.30
C PRO A 343 -24.43 6.46 -9.19
N ASN A 344 -23.95 5.28 -9.59
CA ASN A 344 -24.69 4.00 -9.54
C ASN A 344 -26.03 3.99 -10.30
N VAL A 345 -26.19 4.84 -11.31
CA VAL A 345 -27.39 4.85 -12.15
C VAL A 345 -27.36 3.73 -13.18
N TYR A 346 -26.18 3.48 -13.76
CA TYR A 346 -26.00 2.46 -14.79
C TYR A 346 -25.15 1.31 -14.28
N SER A 347 -25.58 0.07 -14.55
CA SER A 347 -24.86 -1.14 -14.16
C SER A 347 -24.10 -1.79 -15.32
N ASN A 348 -24.39 -1.37 -16.55
CA ASN A 348 -23.78 -1.89 -17.76
C ASN A 348 -23.69 -0.81 -18.84
N VAL A 349 -22.66 -0.88 -19.69
CA VAL A 349 -22.46 0.03 -20.83
C VAL A 349 -23.68 0.08 -21.77
N SER A 350 -24.44 -1.02 -21.88
CA SER A 350 -25.66 -1.13 -22.71
C SER A 350 -26.77 -0.18 -22.26
N GLU A 351 -26.74 0.31 -21.02
CA GLU A 351 -27.74 1.20 -20.46
C GLU A 351 -27.48 2.68 -20.81
N LEU A 352 -26.30 3.01 -21.39
CA LEU A 352 -25.90 4.37 -21.79
C LEU A 352 -26.58 4.82 -23.10
N ILE A 353 -27.85 4.47 -23.30
CA ILE A 353 -28.59 4.70 -24.55
C ILE A 353 -28.68 6.20 -24.85
N VAL A 354 -28.96 7.01 -23.82
CA VAL A 354 -29.25 8.45 -23.94
C VAL A 354 -28.06 9.35 -23.61
N GLU A 355 -26.97 8.82 -23.07
CA GLU A 355 -25.80 9.61 -22.67
C GLU A 355 -24.94 10.01 -23.86
N GLU A 356 -24.33 11.19 -23.84
CA GLU A 356 -23.37 11.59 -24.86
C GLU A 356 -22.02 10.89 -24.60
N VAL A 357 -21.57 10.06 -25.54
CA VAL A 357 -20.32 9.27 -25.37
C VAL A 357 -19.26 9.76 -26.36
N GLY A 358 -18.14 10.24 -25.82
CA GLY A 358 -16.96 10.67 -26.57
C GLY A 358 -16.02 9.52 -26.94
N VAL A 359 -15.58 9.48 -28.19
CA VAL A 359 -14.61 8.50 -28.73
C VAL A 359 -13.62 9.19 -29.67
N VAL A 360 -12.43 8.63 -29.86
CA VAL A 360 -11.52 9.11 -30.92
C VAL A 360 -12.03 8.58 -32.26
N LYS A 361 -12.01 9.43 -33.29
CA LYS A 361 -12.53 9.06 -34.60
C LYS A 361 -11.80 7.84 -35.16
N GLU A 362 -12.57 6.84 -35.62
CA GLU A 362 -12.04 5.61 -36.25
C GLU A 362 -11.11 4.78 -35.34
N ASP A 363 -11.14 5.02 -34.03
CA ASP A 363 -10.35 4.24 -33.08
C ASP A 363 -11.01 2.90 -32.71
N PHE A 364 -10.30 2.15 -31.86
CA PHE A 364 -10.80 0.88 -31.35
C PHE A 364 -12.07 1.05 -30.49
N PHE A 365 -12.14 2.09 -29.66
CA PHE A 365 -13.25 2.30 -28.72
C PHE A 365 -14.54 2.69 -29.45
N ALA A 366 -14.47 3.47 -30.52
CA ALA A 366 -15.57 3.80 -31.42
C ALA A 366 -16.15 2.54 -32.06
N THR A 367 -15.29 1.64 -32.54
CA THR A 367 -15.70 0.36 -33.14
C THR A 367 -16.35 -0.55 -32.09
N LEU A 368 -15.71 -0.71 -30.92
CA LEU A 368 -16.22 -1.51 -29.82
C LEU A 368 -17.60 -1.03 -29.34
N LEU A 369 -17.73 0.27 -29.10
CA LEU A 369 -18.99 0.86 -28.65
C LEU A 369 -20.07 0.80 -29.72
N SER A 370 -19.73 0.93 -31.01
CA SER A 370 -20.70 0.75 -32.09
C SER A 370 -21.25 -0.68 -32.18
N GLN A 371 -20.46 -1.69 -31.78
CA GLN A 371 -20.91 -3.08 -31.68
C GLN A 371 -21.79 -3.30 -30.45
N LEU A 372 -21.42 -2.73 -29.31
CA LEU A 372 -22.15 -2.88 -28.04
C LEU A 372 -23.44 -2.03 -28.00
N LEU A 373 -23.45 -0.89 -28.69
CA LEU A 373 -24.54 0.08 -28.75
C LEU A 373 -24.90 0.37 -30.23
N PRO A 374 -25.55 -0.58 -30.94
CA PRO A 374 -25.86 -0.42 -32.35
C PRO A 374 -26.75 0.81 -32.62
N ASN A 375 -26.44 1.56 -33.68
CA ASN A 375 -27.13 2.80 -34.08
C ASN A 375 -27.08 3.95 -33.05
N LYS A 376 -26.28 3.84 -32.00
CA LYS A 376 -26.07 4.96 -31.07
C LYS A 376 -25.17 6.02 -31.73
N PRO A 377 -25.55 7.31 -31.71
CA PRO A 377 -24.64 8.37 -32.09
C PRO A 377 -23.49 8.46 -31.08
N LEU A 378 -22.25 8.36 -31.56
CA LEU A 378 -21.04 8.60 -30.77
C LEU A 378 -20.42 9.93 -31.20
N ARG A 379 -19.96 10.73 -30.25
CA ARG A 379 -19.33 12.02 -30.54
C ARG A 379 -17.84 11.81 -30.76
N SER A 380 -17.38 12.01 -32.00
CA SER A 380 -16.00 11.74 -32.40
C SER A 380 -15.09 12.94 -32.23
N TYR A 381 -13.88 12.71 -31.73
CA TYR A 381 -12.82 13.71 -31.53
C TYR A 381 -11.52 13.29 -32.22
N SER A 382 -10.57 14.20 -32.34
CA SER A 382 -9.30 13.93 -33.05
C SER A 382 -8.28 13.21 -32.18
N ASN A 383 -8.30 13.47 -30.86
CA ASN A 383 -7.38 12.91 -29.89
C ASN A 383 -8.06 12.77 -28.52
N ILE A 384 -7.40 12.09 -27.59
CA ILE A 384 -7.97 11.78 -26.27
C ILE A 384 -8.06 13.01 -25.36
N ASP A 385 -7.17 13.98 -25.52
CA ASP A 385 -7.12 15.21 -24.70
C ASP A 385 -8.33 16.13 -24.98
N GLU A 386 -8.78 16.18 -26.24
CA GLU A 386 -10.03 16.83 -26.63
C GLU A 386 -11.24 16.20 -25.90
N ILE A 387 -11.26 14.87 -25.75
CA ILE A 387 -12.35 14.18 -25.05
C ILE A 387 -12.32 14.50 -23.55
N PHE A 388 -11.14 14.53 -22.94
CA PHE A 388 -11.00 14.95 -21.53
C PHE A 388 -11.51 16.37 -21.32
N THR A 389 -11.18 17.29 -22.23
CA THR A 389 -11.66 18.68 -22.19
C THR A 389 -13.19 18.73 -22.33
N ALA A 390 -13.74 18.03 -23.33
CA ALA A 390 -15.19 17.94 -23.56
C ALA A 390 -15.93 17.30 -22.36
N LEU A 391 -15.32 16.33 -21.68
CA LEU A 391 -15.88 15.72 -20.48
C LEU A 391 -15.91 16.69 -19.30
N LEU A 392 -14.87 17.51 -19.13
CA LEU A 392 -14.80 18.55 -18.09
C LEU A 392 -15.78 19.71 -18.36
N GLU A 393 -15.95 20.08 -19.62
CA GLU A 393 -16.86 21.16 -20.06
C GLU A 393 -18.34 20.73 -20.08
N GLY A 394 -18.62 19.43 -19.98
CA GLY A 394 -19.98 18.90 -20.01
C GLY A 394 -20.54 18.68 -21.43
N GLU A 395 -19.69 18.68 -22.45
CA GLU A 395 -20.07 18.44 -23.84
C GLU A 395 -20.34 16.96 -24.16
N VAL A 396 -19.69 16.06 -23.43
CA VAL A 396 -19.95 14.62 -23.40
C VAL A 396 -20.11 14.17 -21.97
N ASP A 397 -20.88 13.11 -21.73
CA ASP A 397 -21.16 12.58 -20.39
C ASP A 397 -20.18 11.49 -19.98
N TYR A 398 -19.75 10.71 -20.97
CA TYR A 398 -18.89 9.56 -20.79
C TYR A 398 -17.82 9.49 -21.87
N MET A 399 -16.68 8.88 -21.54
CA MET A 399 -15.70 8.43 -22.52
C MET A 399 -15.26 6.99 -22.24
N ALA A 400 -14.96 6.24 -23.29
CA ALA A 400 -14.35 4.92 -23.16
C ALA A 400 -12.83 5.02 -23.26
N ILE A 401 -12.13 4.39 -22.32
CA ILE A 401 -10.66 4.39 -22.26
C ILE A 401 -10.18 3.12 -21.55
N SER A 402 -8.92 2.71 -21.76
CA SER A 402 -8.31 1.68 -20.92
C SER A 402 -8.05 2.22 -19.50
N ARG A 403 -8.33 1.42 -18.48
CA ARG A 403 -8.05 1.77 -17.07
C ARG A 403 -6.58 2.15 -16.85
N ALA A 404 -5.69 1.46 -17.55
CA ALA A 404 -4.27 1.77 -17.68
C ALA A 404 -4.01 3.24 -18.03
N ASN A 405 -4.55 3.69 -19.17
CA ASN A 405 -4.35 5.05 -19.66
C ASN A 405 -5.04 6.09 -18.78
N PHE A 406 -6.22 5.76 -18.23
CA PHE A 406 -6.91 6.64 -17.28
C PHE A 406 -6.08 6.88 -16.02
N ASN A 407 -5.59 5.81 -15.39
CA ASN A 407 -4.72 5.91 -14.20
C ASN A 407 -3.45 6.71 -14.48
N LYS A 408 -2.84 6.54 -15.66
CA LYS A 408 -1.67 7.32 -16.06
C LYS A 408 -2.01 8.82 -16.18
N THR A 409 -3.11 9.13 -16.87
CA THR A 409 -3.57 10.52 -17.06
C THR A 409 -3.81 11.20 -15.72
N LEU A 410 -4.45 10.53 -14.77
CA LEU A 410 -4.65 11.05 -13.42
C LEU A 410 -3.33 11.31 -12.67
N ARG A 411 -2.28 10.53 -12.92
CA ARG A 411 -0.95 10.70 -12.29
C ARG A 411 -0.14 11.83 -12.89
N GLU A 412 -0.17 11.98 -14.21
CA GLU A 412 0.66 12.96 -14.94
C GLU A 412 0.00 14.34 -15.04
N SER A 413 -1.31 14.42 -14.79
CA SER A 413 -2.00 15.69 -14.75
C SER A 413 -1.43 16.61 -13.66
N ASN A 414 -1.06 17.83 -14.05
CA ASN A 414 -0.60 18.88 -13.13
C ASN A 414 -1.74 19.45 -12.25
N SER A 415 -2.99 19.08 -12.54
CA SER A 415 -4.18 19.49 -11.80
C SER A 415 -5.02 18.29 -11.38
N LEU A 416 -5.76 18.43 -10.28
CA LEU A 416 -6.81 17.47 -9.93
C LEU A 416 -7.85 17.45 -11.05
N LEU A 417 -8.03 16.29 -11.67
CA LEU A 417 -9.09 16.06 -12.65
C LEU A 417 -10.31 15.54 -11.88
N PRO A 418 -11.45 16.27 -11.84
CA PRO A 418 -12.68 15.83 -11.19
C PRO A 418 -13.40 14.79 -12.07
N LEU A 419 -12.68 13.72 -12.41
CA LEU A 419 -13.10 12.62 -13.26
C LEU A 419 -12.92 11.31 -12.51
N GLU A 420 -13.86 10.41 -12.66
CA GLU A 420 -13.84 9.10 -12.00
C GLU A 420 -14.22 7.99 -12.99
N GLU A 421 -13.75 6.79 -12.69
CA GLU A 421 -14.28 5.58 -13.32
C GLU A 421 -15.71 5.33 -12.82
N ASP A 422 -16.63 5.00 -13.73
CA ASP A 422 -17.95 4.50 -13.33
C ASP A 422 -17.86 3.04 -12.84
N THR A 423 -17.50 2.89 -11.56
CA THR A 423 -17.30 1.58 -10.93
C THR A 423 -18.56 0.70 -10.90
N ALA A 424 -19.75 1.27 -11.10
CA ALA A 424 -20.99 0.50 -11.20
C ALA A 424 -21.09 -0.27 -12.53
N ILE A 425 -20.56 0.30 -13.62
CA ILE A 425 -20.35 -0.40 -14.90
C ILE A 425 -19.10 -1.27 -14.81
N GLY A 426 -18.03 -0.75 -14.22
CA GLY A 426 -16.74 -1.41 -14.08
C GLY A 426 -16.03 -1.67 -15.42
N GLY A 427 -15.11 -2.64 -15.41
CA GLY A 427 -14.43 -3.10 -16.62
C GLY A 427 -15.37 -3.94 -17.48
N PHE A 428 -15.85 -3.39 -18.60
CA PHE A 428 -16.85 -4.05 -19.45
C PHE A 428 -16.28 -4.81 -20.64
N TYR A 429 -14.98 -4.62 -20.93
CA TYR A 429 -14.27 -5.32 -21.99
C TYR A 429 -12.78 -5.44 -21.66
N GLN A 430 -12.10 -6.48 -22.15
CA GLN A 430 -10.64 -6.61 -22.06
C GLN A 430 -10.03 -6.54 -23.45
N SER A 431 -9.29 -5.47 -23.73
CA SER A 431 -8.64 -5.30 -25.03
C SER A 431 -7.36 -6.12 -25.08
N ALA A 432 -7.26 -7.07 -26.00
CA ALA A 432 -6.04 -7.83 -26.22
C ALA A 432 -4.99 -6.96 -26.96
N ILE A 433 -3.88 -6.64 -26.29
CA ILE A 433 -2.77 -5.90 -26.87
C ILE A 433 -1.69 -6.88 -27.31
N ALA A 434 -1.31 -6.78 -28.59
CA ALA A 434 -0.31 -7.62 -29.25
C ALA A 434 0.66 -6.77 -30.09
N ILE A 435 1.66 -7.43 -30.65
CA ILE A 435 2.57 -6.86 -31.64
C ILE A 435 1.98 -7.16 -33.02
N GLY A 436 1.87 -6.14 -33.88
CA GLY A 436 1.46 -6.32 -35.27
C GLY A 436 2.67 -6.37 -36.21
N PHE A 437 2.52 -7.15 -37.26
CA PHE A 437 3.52 -7.37 -38.30
C PHE A 437 2.90 -7.17 -39.68
N ALA A 438 3.72 -6.71 -40.63
CA ALA A 438 3.29 -6.52 -42.01
C ALA A 438 2.74 -7.84 -42.61
N LYS A 439 1.63 -7.77 -43.35
CA LYS A 439 0.98 -8.94 -43.97
C LYS A 439 1.80 -9.47 -45.14
N ASN A 440 2.69 -10.41 -44.85
CA ASN A 440 3.49 -11.17 -45.80
C ASN A 440 4.03 -12.45 -45.11
N GLU A 441 4.64 -13.34 -45.89
CA GLU A 441 5.20 -14.61 -45.38
C GLU A 441 6.25 -14.40 -44.27
N THR A 442 7.09 -13.37 -44.38
CA THR A 442 8.07 -13.04 -43.34
C THR A 442 7.37 -12.58 -42.06
N GLY A 443 6.41 -11.67 -42.16
CA GLY A 443 5.63 -11.17 -41.03
C GLY A 443 4.87 -12.27 -40.31
N LYS A 444 4.30 -13.23 -41.05
CA LYS A 444 3.64 -14.41 -40.46
C LYS A 444 4.59 -15.26 -39.62
N ARG A 445 5.75 -15.62 -40.19
CA ARG A 445 6.77 -16.42 -39.49
C ARG A 445 7.32 -15.69 -38.26
N VAL A 446 7.59 -14.39 -38.40
CA VAL A 446 8.08 -13.55 -37.30
C VAL A 446 7.02 -13.45 -36.20
N ALA A 447 5.74 -13.26 -36.53
CA ALA A 447 4.65 -13.21 -35.56
C ALA A 447 4.51 -14.50 -34.72
N GLU A 448 4.65 -15.67 -35.37
CA GLU A 448 4.65 -16.98 -34.70
C GLU A 448 5.86 -17.12 -33.75
N LEU A 449 7.05 -16.68 -34.16
CA LEU A 449 8.25 -16.69 -33.33
C LEU A 449 8.17 -15.70 -32.14
N PHE A 450 7.66 -14.50 -32.37
CA PHE A 450 7.40 -13.52 -31.31
C PHE A 450 6.39 -14.05 -30.29
N SER A 451 5.34 -14.75 -30.75
CA SER A 451 4.38 -15.42 -29.85
C SER A 451 5.05 -16.40 -28.90
N ARG A 452 6.03 -17.17 -29.39
CA ARG A 452 6.83 -18.10 -28.58
C ARG A 452 7.80 -17.38 -27.65
N ALA A 453 8.42 -16.29 -28.12
CA ALA A 453 9.32 -15.47 -27.31
C ALA A 453 8.56 -14.78 -26.15
N ILE A 454 7.37 -14.22 -26.40
CA ILE A 454 6.53 -13.58 -25.39
C ILE A 454 6.19 -14.54 -24.23
N LYS A 455 5.92 -15.82 -24.53
CA LYS A 455 5.67 -16.83 -23.48
C LYS A 455 6.88 -17.10 -22.57
N MET A 456 8.08 -16.70 -22.99
CA MET A 456 9.30 -16.82 -22.19
C MET A 456 9.64 -15.54 -21.42
N ILE A 457 8.98 -14.42 -21.73
CA ILE A 457 9.17 -13.13 -21.07
C ILE A 457 8.29 -13.09 -19.82
N ASP A 458 8.82 -12.56 -18.72
CA ASP A 458 8.01 -12.24 -17.54
C ASP A 458 7.20 -10.97 -17.76
N THR A 459 6.16 -11.08 -18.61
CA THR A 459 5.31 -9.94 -18.98
C THR A 459 4.62 -9.35 -17.77
N ARG A 460 4.33 -10.15 -16.74
CA ARG A 460 3.74 -9.69 -15.48
C ARG A 460 4.66 -8.70 -14.77
N GLN A 461 5.94 -9.03 -14.61
CA GLN A 461 6.91 -8.12 -13.99
C GLN A 461 7.06 -6.82 -14.78
N ILE A 462 7.08 -6.90 -16.12
CA ILE A 462 7.12 -5.71 -16.99
C ILE A 462 5.86 -4.86 -16.77
N ILE A 463 4.67 -5.46 -16.83
CA ILE A 463 3.40 -4.75 -16.62
C ILE A 463 3.38 -4.08 -15.24
N GLU A 464 3.76 -4.79 -14.17
CA GLU A 464 3.78 -4.23 -12.81
C GLU A 464 4.76 -3.05 -12.64
N THR A 465 5.78 -2.96 -13.50
CA THR A 465 6.74 -1.84 -13.50
C THR A 465 6.13 -0.55 -14.04
N TYR A 466 5.26 -0.64 -15.04
CA TYR A 466 4.71 0.54 -15.75
C TYR A 466 3.22 0.79 -15.47
N ASP A 467 2.40 -0.25 -15.32
CA ASP A 467 0.98 -0.21 -14.96
C ASP A 467 0.77 -0.11 -13.44
N TYR A 468 1.31 0.96 -12.85
CA TYR A 468 1.13 1.19 -11.42
C TYR A 468 -0.33 1.52 -11.10
N ARG A 469 -0.99 0.67 -10.30
CA ARG A 469 -2.31 0.99 -9.76
C ARG A 469 -2.17 1.94 -8.57
N PRO A 470 -3.00 2.98 -8.44
CA PRO A 470 -3.02 3.84 -7.25
C PRO A 470 -3.11 2.96 -6.00
N ASN A 471 -2.15 3.12 -5.08
CA ASN A 471 -2.23 2.43 -3.80
C ASN A 471 -3.30 3.13 -2.95
N TRP A 472 -4.55 2.70 -3.11
CA TRP A 472 -5.69 3.25 -2.39
C TRP A 472 -5.50 3.21 -0.88
N LYS A 473 -4.75 2.24 -0.35
CA LYS A 473 -4.39 2.19 1.07
C LYS A 473 -3.48 3.36 1.48
N ALA A 474 -2.47 3.69 0.67
CA ALA A 474 -1.60 4.84 0.93
C ALA A 474 -2.37 6.16 0.80
N THR A 475 -3.26 6.26 -0.19
CA THR A 475 -4.12 7.43 -0.42
C THR A 475 -5.09 7.65 0.76
N LEU A 476 -5.80 6.61 1.19
CA LEU A 476 -6.68 6.65 2.36
C LEU A 476 -5.92 6.94 3.66
N GLN A 477 -4.68 6.46 3.80
CA GLN A 477 -3.82 6.78 4.94
C GLN A 477 -3.41 8.26 4.94
N ALA A 478 -3.10 8.82 3.77
CA ALA A 478 -2.78 10.24 3.63
C ALA A 478 -4.00 11.12 3.92
N GLU A 479 -5.18 10.76 3.42
CA GLU A 479 -6.44 11.45 3.70
C GLU A 479 -6.78 11.41 5.19
N LYS A 480 -6.68 10.24 5.83
CA LYS A 480 -6.89 10.10 7.26
C LYS A 480 -5.87 10.89 8.09
N ALA A 481 -4.60 10.92 7.66
CA ALA A 481 -3.57 11.72 8.30
C ALA A 481 -3.86 13.21 8.17
N PHE A 482 -4.29 13.67 6.99
CA PHE A 482 -4.69 15.05 6.75
C PHE A 482 -5.89 15.45 7.61
N ALA A 483 -6.94 14.62 7.66
CA ALA A 483 -8.10 14.84 8.52
C ALA A 483 -7.72 14.90 10.00
N SER A 484 -6.90 13.95 10.48
CA SER A 484 -6.40 13.92 11.86
C SER A 484 -5.58 15.18 12.19
N ASN A 485 -4.67 15.58 11.31
CA ASN A 485 -3.85 16.79 11.51
C ASN A 485 -4.72 18.05 11.55
N THR A 486 -5.72 18.13 10.68
CA THR A 486 -6.67 19.26 10.64
C THR A 486 -7.52 19.31 11.91
N GLN A 487 -7.99 18.17 12.42
CA GLN A 487 -8.73 18.07 13.67
C GLN A 487 -7.87 18.49 14.88
N ILE A 488 -6.59 18.09 14.91
CA ILE A 488 -5.65 18.49 15.96
C ILE A 488 -5.41 20.00 15.92
N LEU A 489 -5.14 20.58 14.75
CA LEU A 489 -4.96 22.02 14.58
C LEU A 489 -6.20 22.81 15.03
N PHE A 490 -7.40 22.36 14.63
CA PHE A 490 -8.65 22.96 15.06
C PHE A 490 -8.84 22.88 16.58
N GLY A 491 -8.54 21.73 17.19
CA GLY A 491 -8.59 21.54 18.64
C GLY A 491 -7.63 22.45 19.39
N LEU A 492 -6.39 22.60 18.89
CA LEU A 492 -5.40 23.51 19.46
C LEU A 492 -5.85 24.96 19.34
N MET A 493 -6.34 25.39 18.17
CA MET A 493 -6.87 26.74 17.96
C MET A 493 -8.04 27.04 18.92
N LEU A 494 -8.97 26.10 19.09
CA LEU A 494 -10.09 26.24 20.00
C LEU A 494 -9.61 26.34 21.46
N SER A 495 -8.65 25.50 21.87
CA SER A 495 -8.08 25.56 23.21
C SER A 495 -7.40 26.90 23.51
N PHE A 496 -6.68 27.45 22.52
CA PHE A 496 -6.04 28.75 22.61
C PHE A 496 -7.05 29.88 22.73
N LEU A 497 -8.14 29.84 21.95
CA LEU A 497 -9.23 30.81 22.06
C LEU A 497 -9.90 30.77 23.44
N VAL A 498 -10.12 29.58 24.01
CA VAL A 498 -10.67 29.43 25.37
C VAL A 498 -9.73 29.99 26.42
N LEU A 499 -8.42 29.74 26.30
CA LEU A 499 -7.40 30.29 27.19
C LEU A 499 -7.36 31.83 27.13
N ILE A 500 -7.40 32.41 25.93
CA ILE A 500 -7.47 33.86 25.74
C ILE A 500 -8.75 34.43 26.36
N ALA A 501 -9.90 33.80 26.11
CA ALA A 501 -11.17 34.23 26.68
C ALA A 501 -11.13 34.22 28.21
N PHE A 502 -10.54 33.19 28.82
CA PHE A 502 -10.36 33.11 30.27
C PHE A 502 -9.41 34.20 30.79
N TYR A 503 -8.30 34.44 30.11
CA TYR A 503 -7.34 35.49 30.46
C TYR A 503 -7.98 36.89 30.43
N LEU A 504 -8.71 37.22 29.36
CA LEU A 504 -9.42 38.49 29.22
C LEU A 504 -10.54 38.63 30.26
N HIS A 505 -11.24 37.54 30.58
CA HIS A 505 -12.27 37.54 31.63
C HIS A 505 -11.68 37.84 33.01
N SER A 506 -10.50 37.29 33.32
CA SER A 506 -9.79 37.55 34.58
C SER A 506 -9.32 39.00 34.69
N GLN A 507 -8.68 39.55 33.64
CA GLN A 507 -8.25 40.94 33.63
C GLN A 507 -9.41 41.93 33.77
N SER A 508 -10.54 41.66 33.11
CA SER A 508 -11.70 42.55 33.20
C SER A 508 -12.35 42.60 34.60
N ASN A 509 -12.10 41.63 35.48
CA ASN A 509 -12.80 41.49 36.77
C ASN A 509 -11.91 41.74 37.99
N THR A 510 -10.64 42.05 37.79
CA THR A 510 -9.67 42.34 38.84
C THR A 510 -9.15 43.76 38.70
N ASP A 511 -8.76 44.37 39.83
CA ASP A 511 -8.06 45.65 39.86
C ASP A 511 -6.57 45.39 39.54
N PRO A 512 -5.98 46.08 38.55
CA PRO A 512 -4.62 45.77 38.09
C PRO A 512 -3.55 46.06 39.14
N LEU A 513 -3.77 47.02 40.05
CA LEU A 513 -2.81 47.42 41.08
C LEU A 513 -2.90 46.52 42.31
N THR A 514 -4.09 46.37 42.89
CA THR A 514 -4.29 45.68 44.17
C THR A 514 -4.58 44.19 44.04
N ARG A 515 -4.89 43.72 42.82
CA ARG A 515 -5.35 42.35 42.51
C ARG A 515 -6.66 41.91 43.19
N LEU A 516 -7.28 42.79 43.97
CA LEU A 516 -8.65 42.60 44.45
C LEU A 516 -9.63 42.60 43.28
N LYS A 517 -10.87 42.16 43.52
CA LYS A 517 -11.92 42.28 42.51
C LYS A 517 -12.25 43.75 42.27
N ASN A 518 -12.57 44.12 41.03
CA ASN A 518 -12.89 45.51 40.72
C ASN A 518 -14.39 45.81 40.88
N ARG A 519 -14.77 47.09 40.69
CA ARG A 519 -16.16 47.55 40.70
C ARG A 519 -17.08 46.73 39.78
N ARG A 520 -16.64 46.38 38.57
CA ARG A 520 -17.43 45.56 37.63
C ARG A 520 -17.78 44.20 38.22
N SER A 521 -16.80 43.54 38.84
CA SER A 521 -16.99 42.24 39.50
C SER A 521 -17.96 42.31 40.68
N LEU A 522 -17.95 43.41 41.46
CA LEU A 522 -18.93 43.66 42.52
C LEU A 522 -20.35 43.74 41.97
N HIS A 523 -20.58 44.62 40.99
CA HIS A 523 -21.91 44.80 40.38
C HIS A 523 -22.40 43.53 39.69
N GLN A 524 -21.54 42.80 38.98
CA GLN A 524 -21.92 41.55 38.32
C GLN A 524 -22.33 40.47 39.34
N ARG A 525 -21.56 40.32 40.43
CA ARG A 525 -21.82 39.29 41.45
C ARG A 525 -23.11 39.56 42.23
N TYR A 526 -23.36 40.82 42.58
CA TYR A 526 -24.49 41.24 43.41
C TYR A 526 -25.57 41.96 42.60
N ARG A 527 -25.71 41.63 41.30
CA ARG A 527 -26.73 42.21 40.41
C ARG A 527 -28.16 42.03 40.92
N ASN A 528 -28.40 40.96 41.66
CA ASN A 528 -29.70 40.61 42.26
C ASN A 528 -29.85 41.14 43.70
N GLY A 529 -28.92 41.97 44.17
CA GLY A 529 -28.88 42.47 45.55
C GLY A 529 -28.05 41.60 46.50
N LEU A 530 -27.97 42.05 47.76
CA LEU A 530 -27.33 41.33 48.86
C LEU A 530 -28.38 40.66 49.74
N TYR A 531 -28.10 39.43 50.17
CA TYR A 531 -28.99 38.68 51.05
C TYR A 531 -29.04 39.29 52.46
N PRO A 532 -30.09 39.01 53.25
CA PRO A 532 -30.22 39.40 54.67
C PRO A 532 -29.01 39.09 55.54
N SER A 533 -28.38 37.93 55.31
CA SER A 533 -27.26 37.42 56.12
C SER A 533 -25.88 37.95 55.70
N GLU A 534 -25.80 38.73 54.64
CA GLU A 534 -24.54 39.31 54.17
C GLU A 534 -24.33 40.70 54.78
N THR A 535 -23.10 41.01 55.16
CA THR A 535 -22.68 42.33 55.60
C THR A 535 -21.88 42.96 54.48
N LEU A 536 -22.14 44.25 54.22
CA LEU A 536 -21.29 45.08 53.36
C LEU A 536 -20.55 46.08 54.25
N VAL A 537 -19.23 46.12 54.10
CA VAL A 537 -18.37 47.12 54.72
C VAL A 537 -17.81 48.00 53.61
N TYR A 538 -17.93 49.31 53.77
CA TYR A 538 -17.39 50.33 52.88
C TYR A 538 -16.23 51.01 53.59
N LEU A 539 -15.09 51.05 52.92
CA LEU A 539 -13.84 51.58 53.43
C LEU A 539 -13.35 52.69 52.49
N ASP A 540 -12.83 53.76 53.06
CA ASP A 540 -12.18 54.85 52.34
C ASP A 540 -10.94 55.29 53.12
N MET A 541 -9.83 55.51 52.41
CA MET A 541 -8.58 55.91 53.07
C MET A 541 -8.58 57.39 53.43
N ASN A 542 -8.36 57.69 54.70
CA ASN A 542 -8.28 59.08 55.13
C ASN A 542 -7.00 59.74 54.60
N ARG A 543 -7.14 60.97 54.09
CA ARG A 543 -6.03 61.82 53.63
C ARG A 543 -5.16 61.21 52.51
N PHE A 544 -5.68 60.26 51.73
CA PHE A 544 -4.91 59.62 50.66
C PHE A 544 -4.32 60.60 49.65
N LYS A 545 -5.06 61.66 49.28
CA LYS A 545 -4.53 62.74 48.43
C LYS A 545 -3.28 63.40 49.04
N GLN A 546 -3.27 63.64 50.36
CA GLN A 546 -2.09 64.22 51.03
C GLN A 546 -0.90 63.26 51.00
N ILE A 547 -1.12 61.94 51.11
CA ILE A 547 -0.07 60.93 50.97
C ILE A 547 0.54 61.01 49.56
N ASN A 548 -0.30 61.09 48.52
CA ASN A 548 0.17 61.25 47.14
C ASN A 548 0.93 62.57 46.93
N ASP A 549 0.39 63.68 47.44
CA ASP A 549 0.98 65.02 47.30
C ASP A 549 2.32 65.13 48.07
N THR A 550 2.48 64.39 49.18
CA THR A 550 3.68 64.45 50.05
C THR A 550 4.76 63.46 49.62
N TYR A 551 4.39 62.22 49.29
CA TYR A 551 5.32 61.11 49.07
C TYR A 551 5.35 60.60 47.62
N GLY A 552 4.54 61.18 46.73
CA GLY A 552 4.41 60.77 45.33
C GLY A 552 3.44 59.61 45.12
N HIS A 553 2.97 59.49 43.88
CA HIS A 553 1.99 58.46 43.49
C HIS A 553 2.52 57.03 43.64
N ASP A 554 3.82 56.79 43.47
CA ASP A 554 4.41 55.44 43.65
C ASP A 554 4.26 54.94 45.09
N ILE A 555 4.41 55.82 46.08
CA ILE A 555 4.16 55.49 47.49
C ILE A 555 2.67 55.31 47.72
N GLY A 556 1.83 56.17 47.14
CA GLY A 556 0.38 56.01 47.16
C GLY A 556 -0.09 54.63 46.68
N ASP A 557 0.47 54.16 45.57
CA ASP A 557 0.17 52.86 44.99
C ASP A 557 0.62 51.70 45.89
N GLN A 558 1.81 51.80 46.50
CA GLN A 558 2.26 50.81 47.48
C GLN A 558 1.37 50.78 48.73
N VAL A 559 0.91 51.94 49.19
CA VAL A 559 -0.03 52.04 50.32
C VAL A 559 -1.34 51.35 49.95
N LEU A 560 -1.89 51.58 48.76
CA LEU A 560 -3.11 50.90 48.29
C LEU A 560 -2.94 49.38 48.25
N VAL A 561 -1.79 48.88 47.80
CA VAL A 561 -1.47 47.44 47.84
C VAL A 561 -1.38 46.92 49.28
N SER A 562 -0.80 47.70 50.19
CA SER A 562 -0.71 47.33 51.62
C SER A 562 -2.09 47.25 52.27
N VAL A 563 -2.94 48.25 52.04
CA VAL A 563 -4.33 48.26 52.51
C VAL A 563 -5.10 47.09 51.92
N ALA A 564 -4.97 46.81 50.62
CA ALA A 564 -5.62 45.68 49.96
C ALA A 564 -5.26 44.34 50.59
N ARG A 565 -3.97 44.10 50.89
CA ARG A 565 -3.52 42.89 51.59
C ARG A 565 -4.05 42.83 53.03
N HIS A 566 -4.04 43.95 53.74
CA HIS A 566 -4.55 44.04 55.11
C HIS A 566 -6.04 43.68 55.18
N VAL A 567 -6.86 44.23 54.28
CA VAL A 567 -8.30 43.93 54.26
C VAL A 567 -8.57 42.49 53.81
N GLU A 568 -7.79 41.94 52.87
CA GLU A 568 -7.92 40.54 52.42
C GLU A 568 -7.53 39.54 53.51
N GLN A 569 -6.53 39.85 54.33
CA GLN A 569 -6.11 38.99 55.46
C GLN A 569 -7.14 38.99 56.59
N LEU A 570 -7.74 40.14 56.89
CA LEU A 570 -8.68 40.29 58.00
C LEU A 570 -10.11 39.85 57.63
N TRP A 571 -10.53 40.06 56.37
CA TRP A 571 -11.90 39.79 55.95
C TRP A 571 -12.07 38.42 55.30
N ASN A 572 -12.78 37.52 55.97
CA ASN A 572 -13.18 36.24 55.40
C ASN A 572 -14.42 36.39 54.49
N GLY A 573 -14.20 36.94 53.30
CA GLY A 573 -15.25 37.20 52.31
C GLY A 573 -14.67 37.70 50.99
N ARG A 574 -15.44 38.47 50.23
CA ARG A 574 -14.98 39.06 48.97
C ARG A 574 -14.59 40.51 49.19
N CYS A 575 -13.36 40.84 48.82
CA CYS A 575 -12.81 42.19 48.88
C CYS A 575 -12.77 42.79 47.47
N TYR A 576 -13.17 44.04 47.37
CA TYR A 576 -13.26 44.78 46.12
C TYR A 576 -12.58 46.14 46.27
N ARG A 577 -11.86 46.59 45.25
CA ARG A 577 -11.49 48.00 45.08
C ARG A 577 -12.42 48.61 44.04
N ILE A 578 -13.16 49.63 44.43
CA ILE A 578 -14.23 50.20 43.59
C ILE A 578 -13.89 51.57 42.99
N GLY A 579 -12.89 52.26 43.55
CA GLY A 579 -12.45 53.59 43.16
C GLY A 579 -10.99 53.84 43.55
N GLY A 580 -10.58 55.10 43.59
CA GLY A 580 -9.19 55.50 43.88
C GLY A 580 -8.66 54.88 45.17
N ASP A 581 -9.29 55.21 46.29
CA ASP A 581 -8.94 54.81 47.66
C ASP A 581 -10.07 54.08 48.39
N GLU A 582 -11.09 53.67 47.64
CA GLU A 582 -12.31 53.06 48.16
C GLU A 582 -12.32 51.53 48.01
N PHE A 583 -12.63 50.84 49.11
CA PHE A 583 -12.74 49.39 49.16
C PHE A 583 -14.10 48.95 49.69
N ILE A 584 -14.61 47.84 49.16
CA ILE A 584 -15.83 47.19 49.62
C ILE A 584 -15.53 45.77 50.01
N LEU A 585 -16.00 45.38 51.20
CA LEU A 585 -15.93 44.02 51.69
C LEU A 585 -17.35 43.47 51.81
N VAL A 586 -17.60 42.28 51.24
CA VAL A 586 -18.88 41.59 51.34
C VAL A 586 -18.68 40.18 51.86
N GLY A 587 -19.44 39.78 52.87
CA GLY A 587 -19.24 38.49 53.54
C GLY A 587 -20.30 38.24 54.60
N LYS A 588 -20.28 37.04 55.20
CA LYS A 588 -21.17 36.68 56.31
C LYS A 588 -20.38 36.78 57.61
N ILE A 589 -20.80 37.65 58.51
CA ILE A 589 -20.13 37.85 59.79
C ILE A 589 -21.15 38.10 60.89
N ALA A 590 -20.96 37.47 62.04
CA ALA A 590 -21.77 37.72 63.22
C ALA A 590 -21.49 39.14 63.76
N GLU A 591 -22.53 39.83 64.20
CA GLU A 591 -22.44 41.22 64.66
C GLU A 591 -21.40 41.43 65.78
N SER A 592 -21.30 40.49 66.71
CA SER A 592 -20.31 40.51 67.80
C SER A 592 -18.85 40.50 67.31
N ARG A 593 -18.58 39.84 66.18
CA ARG A 593 -17.24 39.77 65.56
C ARG A 593 -16.99 40.96 64.63
N LEU A 594 -18.03 41.52 64.03
CA LEU A 594 -17.95 42.65 63.11
C LEU A 594 -17.35 43.88 63.79
N ILE A 595 -17.78 44.21 65.00
CA ILE A 595 -17.28 45.40 65.74
C ILE A 595 -15.77 45.29 66.02
N LYS A 596 -15.29 44.11 66.43
CA LYS A 596 -13.87 43.86 66.66
C LYS A 596 -13.07 44.00 65.35
N LEU A 597 -13.59 43.41 64.28
CA LEU A 597 -12.95 43.44 62.97
C LEU A 597 -12.86 44.85 62.38
N ILE A 598 -13.92 45.66 62.55
CA ILE A 598 -13.90 47.07 62.12
C ILE A 598 -12.80 47.85 62.84
N ARG A 599 -12.58 47.60 64.13
CA ARG A 599 -11.49 48.24 64.87
C ARG A 599 -10.11 47.87 64.32
N GLU A 600 -9.91 46.62 63.93
CA GLU A 600 -8.66 46.12 63.32
C GLU A 600 -8.46 46.63 61.88
N LEU A 601 -9.56 46.93 61.16
CA LEU A 601 -9.51 47.51 59.82
C LEU A 601 -9.17 49.01 59.82
N LYS A 602 -9.48 49.74 60.90
CA LYS A 602 -9.36 51.21 60.94
C LYS A 602 -7.94 51.74 60.79
N THR A 603 -6.93 50.94 61.10
CA THR A 603 -5.53 51.39 61.06
C THR A 603 -4.65 50.34 60.40
N VAL A 604 -3.84 50.81 59.45
CA VAL A 604 -2.86 50.00 58.70
C VAL A 604 -1.49 50.63 58.90
N GLU A 605 -0.54 49.87 59.41
CA GLU A 605 0.86 50.32 59.47
C GLU A 605 1.48 50.13 58.08
N PHE A 606 1.93 51.22 57.47
CA PHE A 606 2.63 51.19 56.19
C PHE A 606 4.11 51.48 56.43
N THR A 607 4.97 50.61 55.91
CA THR A 607 6.42 50.81 55.88
C THR A 607 6.92 50.51 54.48
N SER A 608 7.63 51.46 53.88
CA SER A 608 8.41 51.22 52.67
C SER A 608 9.90 51.12 53.00
N PRO A 609 10.52 49.93 52.86
CA PRO A 609 11.97 49.77 53.05
C PRO A 609 12.81 50.50 52.00
N VAL A 610 12.28 50.70 50.79
CA VAL A 610 13.04 51.29 49.69
C VAL A 610 13.11 52.81 49.83
N GLN A 611 12.00 53.44 50.22
CA GLN A 611 11.92 54.89 50.41
C GLN A 611 12.11 55.32 51.87
N GLN A 612 12.36 54.37 52.78
CA GLN A 612 12.66 54.60 54.21
C GLN A 612 11.59 55.45 54.94
N VAL A 613 10.32 55.23 54.59
CA VAL A 613 9.17 55.91 55.20
C VAL A 613 8.30 54.91 55.95
N SER A 614 7.85 55.28 57.15
CA SER A 614 6.90 54.51 57.94
C SER A 614 5.87 55.45 58.54
N PHE A 615 4.59 55.16 58.33
CA PHE A 615 3.48 55.92 58.87
C PHE A 615 2.22 55.06 58.99
N GLN A 616 1.30 55.52 59.83
CA GLN A 616 0.02 54.86 60.01
C GLN A 616 -1.03 55.46 59.06
N VAL A 617 -1.73 54.59 58.35
CA VAL A 617 -2.85 54.95 57.49
C VAL A 617 -4.14 54.64 58.23
N SER A 618 -5.02 55.63 58.37
CA SER A 618 -6.36 55.41 58.92
C SER A 618 -7.40 55.23 57.82
N LEU A 619 -8.35 54.34 58.05
CA LEU A 619 -9.49 54.08 57.17
C LEU A 619 -10.77 54.56 57.85
N ALA A 620 -11.60 55.31 57.13
CA ALA A 620 -12.98 55.53 57.51
C ALA A 620 -13.77 54.27 57.17
N VAL A 621 -14.58 53.79 58.13
CA VAL A 621 -15.29 52.51 57.98
C VAL A 621 -16.78 52.68 58.22
N GLY A 622 -17.59 52.26 57.25
CA GLY A 622 -19.04 52.17 57.37
C GLY A 622 -19.53 50.78 56.99
N TYR A 623 -20.65 50.36 57.54
CA TYR A 623 -21.19 49.03 57.25
C TYR A 623 -22.72 49.02 57.24
N SER A 624 -23.29 48.09 56.47
CA SER A 624 -24.72 47.75 56.48
C SER A 624 -24.90 46.26 56.75
N THR A 625 -25.63 45.94 57.82
CA THR A 625 -25.87 44.58 58.33
C THR A 625 -27.35 44.38 58.67
N SER A 626 -27.74 43.14 58.97
CA SER A 626 -29.03 42.78 59.60
C SER A 626 -30.27 43.35 58.88
N ARG A 627 -30.42 43.02 57.60
CA ARG A 627 -31.58 43.44 56.79
C ARG A 627 -32.69 42.39 56.82
N ASN A 628 -33.96 42.81 56.78
CA ASN A 628 -35.11 41.89 56.83
C ASN A 628 -35.39 41.19 55.49
N LYS A 629 -34.84 41.69 54.37
CA LYS A 629 -35.02 41.14 53.02
C LYS A 629 -33.80 41.41 52.14
N THR A 630 -33.71 40.67 51.03
CA THR A 630 -32.71 40.95 49.98
C THR A 630 -32.89 42.38 49.47
N THR A 631 -31.81 43.15 49.47
CA THR A 631 -31.82 44.59 49.17
C THR A 631 -30.85 44.87 48.04
N THR A 632 -31.17 45.84 47.17
CA THR A 632 -30.33 46.12 46.00
C THR A 632 -28.93 46.57 46.42
N LEU A 633 -27.90 46.20 45.64
CA LEU A 633 -26.51 46.57 45.93
C LEU A 633 -26.35 48.09 46.13
N GLN A 634 -27.02 48.90 45.30
CA GLN A 634 -26.94 50.36 45.36
C GLN A 634 -27.47 50.92 46.68
N GLN A 635 -28.58 50.38 47.19
CA GLN A 635 -29.15 50.79 48.47
C GLN A 635 -28.22 50.43 49.63
N VAL A 636 -27.69 49.20 49.64
CA VAL A 636 -26.79 48.73 50.69
C VAL A 636 -25.46 49.50 50.69
N MET A 637 -24.90 49.78 49.51
CA MET A 637 -23.72 50.64 49.37
C MET A 637 -24.01 52.05 49.89
N GLY A 638 -25.16 52.64 49.56
CA GLY A 638 -25.53 53.98 50.03
C GLY A 638 -25.75 54.07 51.54
N GLU A 639 -26.22 52.99 52.19
CA GLU A 639 -26.29 52.92 53.66
C GLU A 639 -24.89 52.86 54.29
N ALA A 640 -24.03 51.99 53.78
CA ALA A 640 -22.67 51.83 54.30
C ALA A 640 -21.80 53.07 54.05
N ASP A 641 -21.95 53.72 52.90
CA ASP A 641 -21.27 54.98 52.55
C ASP A 641 -21.68 56.11 53.50
N LYS A 642 -22.98 56.27 53.79
CA LYS A 642 -23.45 57.25 54.80
C LYS A 642 -22.87 56.97 56.19
N ALA A 643 -22.76 55.70 56.56
CA ALA A 643 -22.15 55.32 57.84
C ALA A 643 -20.63 55.62 57.86
N MET A 644 -19.94 55.35 56.76
CA MET A 644 -18.51 55.64 56.58
C MET A 644 -18.25 57.15 56.62
N TYR A 645 -19.07 57.95 55.96
CA TYR A 645 -18.95 59.41 55.97
C TYR A 645 -19.13 59.99 57.38
N ARG A 646 -20.04 59.44 58.18
CA ARG A 646 -20.17 59.82 59.61
C ARG A 646 -18.91 59.49 60.40
N ASP A 647 -18.33 58.30 60.19
CA ASP A 647 -17.06 57.90 60.81
C ASP A 647 -15.92 58.87 60.43
N LYS A 648 -15.87 59.28 59.16
CA LYS A 648 -14.90 60.25 58.62
C LYS A 648 -15.03 61.65 59.22
N LEU A 649 -16.25 62.08 59.58
CA LEU A 649 -16.48 63.37 60.24
C LEU A 649 -16.05 63.37 61.72
N VAL A 650 -16.22 62.25 62.42
CA VAL A 650 -15.74 62.09 63.80
C VAL A 650 -14.21 62.22 63.85
N ASP A 651 -13.50 61.62 62.90
CA ASP A 651 -12.04 61.70 62.80
C ASP A 651 -11.54 63.11 62.44
N LYS A 652 -12.30 63.86 61.61
CA LYS A 652 -12.01 65.28 61.32
C LYS A 652 -12.20 66.20 62.52
N ASN A 653 -13.22 65.95 63.34
CA ASN A 653 -13.50 66.77 64.53
C ASN A 653 -12.55 66.47 65.69
N ALA A 654 -12.12 65.20 65.86
CA ALA A 654 -11.09 64.83 66.84
C ALA A 654 -9.74 65.53 66.56
N GLY A 655 -9.40 65.76 65.29
CA GLY A 655 -8.21 66.53 64.89
C GLY A 655 -8.27 68.03 65.17
N CYS A 656 -9.41 68.60 65.57
CA CYS A 656 -9.55 70.03 65.84
C CYS A 656 -9.31 70.42 67.30
N GLU A 657 -9.27 69.46 68.24
CA GLU A 657 -8.94 69.67 69.67
C GLU A 657 -7.46 69.41 70.01
N GLN A 658 -6.66 68.85 69.09
CA GLN A 658 -5.22 68.68 69.24
C GLN A 658 -4.44 69.58 68.26
N LYS A 659 -4.30 70.86 68.62
CA LYS A 659 -3.18 71.70 68.13
C LYS A 659 -1.88 71.29 68.82
N THR A 660 -1.32 70.16 68.41
CA THR A 660 0.09 69.77 68.55
C THR A 660 0.34 68.55 67.68
N CYS A 661 0.61 68.76 66.38
CA CYS A 661 1.23 67.73 65.55
C CYS A 661 2.73 68.02 65.49
N ASP A 662 3.47 67.48 66.47
CA ASP A 662 4.88 67.19 66.28
C ASP A 662 4.99 66.03 65.28
N ASN A 663 5.77 66.27 64.22
CA ASN A 663 6.22 65.27 63.28
C ASN A 663 6.99 64.16 64.01
N VAL A 664 6.45 62.94 64.05
CA VAL A 664 7.27 61.74 64.34
C VAL A 664 7.50 61.02 63.02
N VAL A 665 8.42 61.58 62.23
CA VAL A 665 9.09 60.85 61.15
C VAL A 665 10.19 60.03 61.81
N ARG A 666 10.10 58.71 61.78
CA ARG A 666 11.23 57.82 62.11
C ARG A 666 11.87 57.37 60.81
N TYR A 667 13.02 57.95 60.49
CA TYR A 667 13.95 57.37 59.53
C TYR A 667 14.52 56.09 60.16
N LEU A 668 14.48 54.97 59.44
CA LEU A 668 15.16 53.75 59.86
C LEU A 668 16.66 53.97 59.68
N ASN A 669 17.45 53.72 60.72
CA ASN A 669 18.91 53.58 60.65
C ASN A 669 19.27 52.13 60.33
#